data_AF-A0A562VDX8-F1
#
_entry.id   AF-A0A562VDX8-F1
#
_cell.length_a   1.000
_cell.length_b   1.000
_cell.length_c   1.000
_cell.angle_alpha   90.00
_cell.angle_beta   90.00
_cell.angle_gamma   90.00
#
_symmetry.space_group_name_H-M   'P 1'
#
loop_
_entity.id
_entity.type
_entity.pdbx_description
1 polymer ?
#
loop_
_entity_poly.entity_id
_entity_poly.type
_entity_poly.pdbx_seq_one_letter_code
_entity_poly.pdbx_strand_id
1 'polypeptide(L)'
;MTDAQPAYRLIDAETAERRFRVSARVVYPFDEFADEQEIRCYDGDLHVSGDFASPSEVDWVPFNTVVDGDLIVAGDIDWHDYGNGNFLLVTGNVRARNVFLQGCPTVAVYGDLSVSGAILGFHGDDGGELLVDGTTTAPLTIATMYFGMTLGDKPDGLVVADADRIDCPVDFDEAEAVRVILPEFLDGDSIEVVELAKALRDGRSVIRQGVKTLHALTVEQLDALVAEGGVTELDLSHRRLTEIPPQVFELTELRRLDLSHNEITVLPVESTRLTKLAHLNLSHNAFETLPDHIGRLDALTTLELEGLGNLTCLPEALGDLTRLRVLNLSMLDCALPDSLAALDGLAELDLSYWRRDAEPYPFPMVLTRLTGLTSLDLTATRFTALPNELARLTLLERLRLDSALTFLPDLEALTGLPRLTRLELNGLTASGNRYPSFDLLAPVWRMSGLTELHADRFGRETAYDPTVDDHVEVRPALTSLPDDLFAGLPRLCRLDLSFIELSSLPESLYRLPELAYLNLEYTHLDRAAVDRLGAELPKVRVDLRNVTTRFDVDDPNWREVHRLVAEGAAALVGDDDHAIGLLESALERCGDTAIFSEYDALYARYGLIGALGRLAQRTEGDRRAEVVERCRHHARAVLESVPEPEAVWHYTDEGAFQEEATRHASNALGWYAMEEGRYDDALSELERGLAVADPSEHGFIYDTRIRVLLHMGDTDAAYTLLDRVLTHDPDFDDLQDLRFDEHYSAWKAES
;
A
#
# COMPACT_ATOMS: atom_id res chain seq x y z
N MET A 1 40.00 -24.85 -42.59
CA MET A 1 41.34 -24.86 -41.96
C MET A 1 41.06 -24.88 -40.48
N THR A 2 41.44 -25.94 -39.78
CA THR A 2 41.32 -26.05 -38.32
C THR A 2 42.22 -24.99 -37.69
N ASP A 3 41.64 -23.90 -37.18
CA ASP A 3 42.35 -22.98 -36.30
C ASP A 3 42.79 -23.82 -35.09
N ALA A 4 44.11 -23.93 -34.90
CA ALA A 4 44.64 -24.56 -33.71
C ALA A 4 44.21 -23.71 -32.52
N GLN A 5 43.35 -24.26 -31.64
CA GLN A 5 43.04 -23.60 -30.38
C GLN A 5 44.35 -23.25 -29.66
N PRO A 6 44.49 -22.03 -29.13
CA PRO A 6 45.69 -21.63 -28.42
C PRO A 6 46.01 -22.62 -27.29
N ALA A 7 47.30 -22.89 -27.08
CA ALA A 7 47.74 -23.88 -26.11
C ALA A 7 47.48 -23.37 -24.68
N TYR A 8 46.62 -24.06 -23.93
CA TYR A 8 46.44 -23.87 -22.49
C TYR A 8 47.37 -24.78 -21.69
N ARG A 9 47.62 -24.41 -20.43
CA ARG A 9 48.21 -25.30 -19.42
C ARG A 9 47.14 -25.79 -18.47
N LEU A 10 47.23 -27.06 -18.09
CA LEU A 10 46.48 -27.59 -16.97
C LEU A 10 47.12 -27.13 -15.66
N ILE A 11 46.32 -26.61 -14.75
CA ILE A 11 46.73 -26.25 -13.38
C ILE A 11 45.83 -26.98 -12.38
N ASP A 12 46.34 -27.19 -11.17
CA ASP A 12 45.55 -27.69 -10.04
C ASP A 12 44.79 -26.55 -9.35
N ALA A 13 43.79 -26.91 -8.53
CA ALA A 13 42.97 -25.97 -7.80
C ALA A 13 43.77 -25.10 -6.81
N GLU A 14 44.79 -25.67 -6.16
CA GLU A 14 45.68 -24.90 -5.26
C GLU A 14 46.43 -23.80 -6.02
N THR A 15 46.91 -24.09 -7.23
CA THR A 15 47.57 -23.09 -8.07
C THR A 15 46.59 -22.05 -8.57
N ALA A 16 45.38 -22.46 -8.97
CA ALA A 16 44.33 -21.55 -9.41
C ALA A 16 43.95 -20.58 -8.28
N GLU A 17 43.69 -21.11 -7.08
CA GLU A 17 43.35 -20.33 -5.91
C GLU A 17 44.47 -19.36 -5.51
N ARG A 18 45.70 -19.84 -5.40
CA ARG A 18 46.84 -19.00 -5.01
C ARG A 18 47.11 -17.87 -6.01
N ARG A 19 46.93 -18.10 -7.32
CA ARG A 19 47.23 -17.10 -8.35
C ARG A 19 46.07 -16.15 -8.62
N PHE A 20 44.85 -16.67 -8.63
CA PHE A 20 43.68 -15.95 -9.14
C PHE A 20 42.61 -15.71 -8.10
N ARG A 21 42.71 -16.32 -6.90
CA ARG A 21 41.70 -16.22 -5.83
C ARG A 21 40.30 -16.60 -6.33
N VAL A 22 40.21 -17.76 -6.98
CA VAL A 22 38.99 -18.26 -7.62
C VAL A 22 37.84 -18.30 -6.62
N SER A 23 38.07 -18.82 -5.42
CA SER A 23 37.06 -18.92 -4.34
C SER A 23 36.51 -17.58 -3.86
N ALA A 24 37.23 -16.47 -4.09
CA ALA A 24 36.74 -15.14 -3.72
C ALA A 24 35.57 -14.67 -4.58
N ARG A 25 35.37 -15.30 -5.75
CA ARG A 25 34.36 -14.91 -6.74
C ARG A 25 33.54 -16.09 -7.26
N VAL A 26 34.04 -17.31 -7.17
CA VAL A 26 33.30 -18.51 -7.57
C VAL A 26 32.92 -19.26 -6.29
N VAL A 27 31.73 -18.97 -5.77
CA VAL A 27 31.24 -19.51 -4.48
C VAL A 27 30.75 -20.96 -4.64
N TYR A 28 30.14 -21.26 -5.79
CA TYR A 28 29.59 -22.57 -6.13
C TYR A 28 29.97 -22.88 -7.58
N PRO A 29 30.69 -23.97 -7.91
CA PRO A 29 31.03 -25.15 -7.11
C PRO A 29 32.55 -25.44 -7.03
N PHE A 30 33.38 -24.37 -7.07
CA PHE A 30 34.83 -24.50 -6.97
C PHE A 30 35.28 -25.27 -5.72
N ASP A 31 34.66 -25.04 -4.56
CA ASP A 31 35.05 -25.70 -3.31
C ASP A 31 34.65 -27.20 -3.26
N GLU A 32 33.67 -27.63 -4.04
CA GLU A 32 33.13 -29.00 -4.01
C GLU A 32 33.72 -29.91 -5.09
N PHE A 33 33.97 -29.41 -6.30
CA PHE A 33 34.37 -30.23 -7.46
C PHE A 33 35.72 -29.82 -8.08
N ALA A 34 36.49 -28.95 -7.42
CA ALA A 34 37.83 -28.52 -7.87
C ALA A 34 38.77 -29.69 -8.25
N ASP A 35 38.64 -30.84 -7.58
CA ASP A 35 39.47 -32.02 -7.82
C ASP A 35 38.92 -32.94 -8.94
N GLU A 36 37.70 -32.70 -9.42
CA GLU A 36 36.99 -33.54 -10.40
C GLU A 36 36.97 -32.96 -11.83
N GLN A 37 37.34 -31.68 -12.00
CA GLN A 37 37.38 -30.96 -13.28
C GLN A 37 38.78 -30.45 -13.62
N GLU A 38 39.14 -30.46 -14.90
CA GLU A 38 40.39 -29.83 -15.37
C GLU A 38 40.32 -28.30 -15.27
N ILE A 39 41.37 -27.62 -14.79
CA ILE A 39 41.45 -26.15 -14.89
C ILE A 39 42.39 -25.78 -16.05
N ARG A 40 41.81 -25.26 -17.13
CA ARG A 40 42.52 -24.82 -18.33
C ARG A 40 42.93 -23.36 -18.18
N CYS A 41 44.22 -23.12 -17.99
CA CYS A 41 44.79 -21.79 -17.84
C CYS A 41 45.44 -21.33 -19.15
N TYR A 42 44.97 -20.23 -19.70
CA TYR A 42 45.62 -19.48 -20.78
C TYR A 42 46.47 -18.37 -20.15
N ASP A 43 47.77 -18.38 -20.41
CA ASP A 43 48.67 -17.34 -19.92
C ASP A 43 48.69 -16.16 -20.90
N GLY A 44 48.34 -14.96 -20.41
CA GLY A 44 48.24 -13.75 -21.23
C GLY A 44 46.94 -13.68 -22.04
N ASP A 45 46.89 -12.72 -22.96
CA ASP A 45 45.69 -12.41 -23.73
C ASP A 45 45.27 -13.56 -24.66
N LEU A 46 43.99 -13.88 -24.65
CA LEU A 46 43.37 -14.91 -25.46
C LEU A 46 42.52 -14.29 -26.58
N HIS A 47 42.92 -14.54 -27.83
CA HIS A 47 42.17 -14.13 -29.01
C HIS A 47 41.48 -15.33 -29.67
N VAL A 48 40.15 -15.27 -29.80
CA VAL A 48 39.32 -16.31 -30.43
C VAL A 48 38.68 -15.75 -31.71
N SER A 49 38.96 -16.37 -32.86
CA SER A 49 38.51 -15.92 -34.18
C SER A 49 37.04 -16.22 -34.49
N GLY A 50 36.41 -17.12 -33.72
CA GLY A 50 34.99 -17.50 -33.81
C GLY A 50 34.33 -17.43 -32.44
N ASP A 51 33.44 -18.37 -32.15
CA ASP A 51 32.74 -18.47 -30.86
C ASP A 51 33.62 -19.16 -29.82
N PHE A 52 33.46 -18.76 -28.55
CA PHE A 52 34.16 -19.33 -27.41
C PHE A 52 33.15 -19.98 -26.47
N ALA A 53 33.08 -21.32 -26.50
CA ALA A 53 31.97 -22.05 -25.90
C ALA A 53 32.41 -23.17 -24.95
N SER A 54 31.64 -23.41 -23.88
CA SER A 54 31.59 -24.69 -23.20
C SER A 54 30.73 -25.69 -24.01
N PRO A 55 30.89 -27.01 -23.81
CA PRO A 55 30.02 -27.99 -24.46
C PRO A 55 28.58 -27.86 -23.94
N SER A 56 27.62 -27.62 -24.83
CA SER A 56 26.22 -27.35 -24.47
C SER A 56 25.29 -28.57 -24.45
N GLU A 57 25.73 -29.73 -24.95
CA GLU A 57 24.93 -30.98 -25.04
C GLU A 57 25.24 -31.98 -23.90
N VAL A 58 25.98 -31.56 -22.87
CA VAL A 58 26.38 -32.43 -21.77
C VAL A 58 25.86 -31.88 -20.45
N ASP A 59 25.32 -32.77 -19.61
CA ASP A 59 24.86 -32.41 -18.28
C ASP A 59 26.02 -31.96 -17.38
N TRP A 60 27.25 -32.41 -17.64
CA TRP A 60 28.44 -32.10 -16.84
C TRP A 60 29.61 -31.64 -17.72
N VAL A 61 30.07 -30.41 -17.52
CA VAL A 61 31.26 -29.89 -18.22
C VAL A 61 32.52 -30.34 -17.47
N PRO A 62 33.47 -31.06 -18.10
CA PRO A 62 34.59 -31.67 -17.38
C PRO A 62 35.77 -30.72 -17.14
N PHE A 63 35.59 -29.41 -17.38
CA PHE A 63 36.66 -28.43 -17.26
C PHE A 63 36.18 -27.03 -16.90
N ASN A 64 37.05 -26.31 -16.22
CA ASN A 64 36.98 -24.89 -15.93
C ASN A 64 38.03 -24.13 -16.75
N THR A 65 37.83 -22.83 -16.93
CA THR A 65 38.73 -22.00 -17.74
C THR A 65 39.18 -20.75 -16.99
N VAL A 66 40.49 -20.48 -17.04
CA VAL A 66 41.11 -19.23 -16.58
C VAL A 66 41.84 -18.57 -17.74
N VAL A 67 41.59 -17.28 -17.95
CA VAL A 67 42.36 -16.41 -18.84
C VAL A 67 43.11 -15.39 -17.99
N ASP A 68 44.43 -15.56 -17.89
CA ASP A 68 45.34 -14.66 -17.17
C ASP A 68 45.75 -13.47 -18.06
N GLY A 69 44.76 -12.72 -18.55
CA GLY A 69 44.89 -11.59 -19.47
C GLY A 69 43.53 -11.15 -20.01
N ASP A 70 43.54 -10.42 -21.12
CA ASP A 70 42.31 -10.01 -21.84
C ASP A 70 41.74 -11.19 -22.65
N LEU A 71 40.42 -11.32 -22.71
CA LEU A 71 39.71 -12.28 -23.58
C LEU A 71 38.99 -11.53 -24.70
N ILE A 72 39.46 -11.73 -25.94
CA ILE A 72 38.90 -11.09 -27.13
C ILE A 72 38.32 -12.16 -28.06
N VAL A 73 36.99 -12.20 -28.13
CA VAL A 73 36.22 -13.16 -28.93
C VAL A 73 35.56 -12.41 -30.08
N ALA A 74 35.89 -12.78 -31.32
CA ALA A 74 35.25 -12.19 -32.51
C ALA A 74 33.79 -12.63 -32.67
N GLY A 75 33.46 -13.81 -32.13
CA GLY A 75 32.13 -14.38 -32.06
C GLY A 75 31.41 -14.17 -30.74
N ASP A 76 30.60 -15.15 -30.38
CA ASP A 76 29.85 -15.17 -29.14
C ASP A 76 30.62 -15.93 -28.04
N ILE A 77 30.41 -15.54 -26.78
CA ILE A 77 30.79 -16.36 -25.62
C ILE A 77 29.57 -17.17 -25.22
N ASP A 78 29.73 -18.48 -25.15
CA ASP A 78 28.65 -19.45 -24.91
C ASP A 78 29.00 -20.34 -23.73
N TRP A 79 28.54 -19.99 -22.54
CA TRP A 79 28.87 -20.74 -21.34
C TRP A 79 27.61 -21.38 -20.75
N HIS A 80 27.55 -22.70 -20.78
CA HIS A 80 26.40 -23.49 -20.38
C HIS A 80 26.83 -24.54 -19.36
N ASP A 81 26.00 -24.78 -18.35
CA ASP A 81 26.13 -25.93 -17.45
C ASP A 81 24.81 -26.26 -16.73
N TYR A 82 24.39 -27.53 -16.71
CA TYR A 82 23.16 -27.98 -16.05
C TYR A 82 23.40 -28.99 -14.93
N GLY A 83 24.66 -29.24 -14.54
CA GLY A 83 25.04 -30.33 -13.63
C GLY A 83 25.90 -29.95 -12.43
N ASN A 84 25.90 -28.67 -12.05
CA ASN A 84 26.65 -28.00 -10.97
C ASN A 84 27.93 -27.28 -11.44
N GLY A 85 27.78 -25.96 -11.60
CA GLY A 85 28.62 -24.93 -12.24
C GLY A 85 30.05 -25.23 -12.71
N ASN A 86 30.31 -25.09 -14.00
CA ASN A 86 31.65 -24.77 -14.48
C ASN A 86 31.91 -23.26 -14.39
N PHE A 87 33.18 -22.86 -14.43
CA PHE A 87 33.54 -21.44 -14.45
C PHE A 87 34.41 -21.00 -15.63
N LEU A 88 34.25 -19.73 -15.99
CA LEU A 88 35.15 -18.95 -16.83
C LEU A 88 35.62 -17.73 -16.03
N LEU A 89 36.91 -17.69 -15.70
CA LEU A 89 37.52 -16.55 -15.01
C LEU A 89 38.45 -15.80 -15.96
N VAL A 90 38.25 -14.50 -16.09
CA VAL A 90 39.10 -13.60 -16.89
C VAL A 90 39.65 -12.51 -15.98
N THR A 91 40.98 -12.46 -15.86
CA THR A 91 41.65 -11.48 -14.98
C THR A 91 41.77 -10.09 -15.61
N GLY A 92 41.64 -9.98 -16.93
CA GLY A 92 41.61 -8.72 -17.68
C GLY A 92 40.21 -8.37 -18.19
N ASN A 93 40.16 -7.68 -19.32
CA ASN A 93 38.93 -7.25 -19.97
C ASN A 93 38.38 -8.33 -20.90
N VAL A 94 37.06 -8.35 -21.08
CA VAL A 94 36.37 -9.23 -22.04
C VAL A 94 35.76 -8.41 -23.16
N ARG A 95 35.97 -8.85 -24.41
CA ARG A 95 35.25 -8.32 -25.57
C ARG A 95 34.64 -9.44 -26.37
N ALA A 96 33.34 -9.36 -26.63
CA ALA A 96 32.59 -10.33 -27.41
C ALA A 96 31.46 -9.70 -28.23
N ARG A 97 30.89 -10.45 -29.17
CA ARG A 97 29.66 -10.03 -29.88
C ARG A 97 28.45 -10.18 -28.98
N ASN A 98 28.23 -11.38 -28.45
CA ASN A 98 27.21 -11.69 -27.46
C ASN A 98 27.82 -12.52 -26.33
N VAL A 99 27.19 -12.51 -25.16
CA VAL A 99 27.49 -13.40 -24.05
C VAL A 99 26.20 -14.14 -23.70
N PHE A 100 26.22 -15.46 -23.86
CA PHE A 100 25.08 -16.33 -23.60
C PHE A 100 25.44 -17.29 -22.48
N LEU A 101 24.74 -17.16 -21.36
CA LEU A 101 24.93 -17.95 -20.15
C LEU A 101 23.64 -18.70 -19.85
N GLN A 102 23.72 -20.02 -19.71
CA GLN A 102 22.55 -20.85 -19.49
C GLN A 102 22.80 -21.95 -18.45
N GLY A 103 21.84 -22.13 -17.56
CA GLY A 103 21.97 -23.03 -16.43
C GLY A 103 22.76 -22.36 -15.30
N CYS A 104 23.68 -23.11 -14.69
CA CYS A 104 24.41 -22.71 -13.49
C CYS A 104 25.91 -22.41 -13.68
N PRO A 105 26.40 -21.83 -14.80
CA PRO A 105 27.81 -21.48 -14.92
C PRO A 105 28.16 -20.24 -14.08
N THR A 106 29.42 -20.12 -13.65
CA THR A 106 29.96 -18.88 -13.08
C THR A 106 30.94 -18.22 -14.06
N VAL A 107 30.64 -17.01 -14.52
CA VAL A 107 31.57 -16.23 -15.34
C VAL A 107 32.04 -15.01 -14.56
N ALA A 108 33.34 -14.93 -14.31
CA ALA A 108 33.95 -13.84 -13.54
C ALA A 108 34.92 -13.03 -14.41
N VAL A 109 34.73 -11.71 -14.45
CA VAL A 109 35.53 -10.75 -15.21
C VAL A 109 36.06 -9.68 -14.27
N TYR A 110 37.39 -9.62 -14.10
CA TYR A 110 38.01 -8.66 -13.17
C TYR A 110 38.23 -7.27 -13.80
N GLY A 111 38.18 -7.18 -15.13
CA GLY A 111 38.20 -5.93 -15.88
C GLY A 111 36.83 -5.53 -16.42
N ASP A 112 36.83 -4.81 -17.54
CA ASP A 112 35.62 -4.35 -18.22
C ASP A 112 35.03 -5.47 -19.10
N LEU A 113 33.70 -5.51 -19.20
CA LEU A 113 32.96 -6.38 -20.12
C LEU A 113 32.35 -5.56 -21.25
N SER A 114 32.84 -5.72 -22.47
CA SER A 114 32.33 -5.01 -23.65
C SER A 114 31.68 -5.95 -24.66
N VAL A 115 30.35 -5.84 -24.79
CA VAL A 115 29.51 -6.69 -25.62
C VAL A 115 28.79 -5.84 -26.66
N SER A 116 28.95 -6.13 -27.95
CA SER A 116 28.33 -5.30 -29.01
C SER A 116 26.89 -5.68 -29.36
N GLY A 117 26.39 -6.81 -28.88
CA GLY A 117 25.07 -7.37 -29.12
C GLY A 117 24.24 -7.43 -27.84
N ALA A 118 24.21 -8.59 -27.18
CA ALA A 118 23.47 -8.79 -25.93
C ALA A 118 24.20 -9.69 -24.92
N ILE A 119 23.90 -9.46 -23.64
CA ILE A 119 24.21 -10.38 -22.53
C ILE A 119 22.90 -11.09 -22.16
N LEU A 120 22.91 -12.42 -22.15
CA LEU A 120 21.78 -13.23 -21.75
C LEU A 120 22.21 -14.20 -20.63
N GLY A 121 21.48 -14.19 -19.52
CA GLY A 121 21.59 -15.17 -18.44
C GLY A 121 20.23 -15.80 -18.17
N PHE A 122 20.14 -17.14 -18.17
CA PHE A 122 18.89 -17.87 -17.96
C PHE A 122 19.09 -19.15 -17.13
N HIS A 123 18.08 -19.49 -16.31
CA HIS A 123 17.96 -20.75 -15.55
C HIS A 123 19.06 -20.95 -14.48
N GLY A 124 19.15 -20.02 -13.52
CA GLY A 124 20.16 -20.02 -12.46
C GLY A 124 19.74 -20.67 -11.13
N ASP A 125 18.72 -21.53 -11.10
CA ASP A 125 18.12 -22.09 -9.87
C ASP A 125 19.14 -22.66 -8.88
N ASP A 126 20.26 -23.22 -9.38
CA ASP A 126 21.35 -23.78 -8.57
C ASP A 126 22.68 -22.98 -8.67
N GLY A 127 22.66 -21.69 -9.01
CA GLY A 127 23.84 -20.80 -8.87
C GLY A 127 24.51 -20.28 -10.15
N GLY A 128 23.74 -19.99 -11.21
CA GLY A 128 24.26 -19.32 -12.40
C GLY A 128 24.58 -17.85 -12.14
N GLU A 129 25.83 -17.43 -12.37
CA GLU A 129 26.31 -16.08 -12.04
C GLU A 129 27.19 -15.45 -13.12
N LEU A 130 26.98 -14.16 -13.39
CA LEU A 130 27.92 -13.30 -14.10
C LEU A 130 28.42 -12.22 -13.14
N LEU A 131 29.74 -12.16 -12.95
CA LEU A 131 30.41 -11.21 -12.05
C LEU A 131 31.36 -10.34 -12.86
N VAL A 132 31.18 -9.01 -12.82
CA VAL A 132 32.02 -8.04 -13.54
C VAL A 132 32.45 -6.94 -12.57
N ASP A 133 33.76 -6.84 -12.32
CA ASP A 133 34.33 -5.82 -11.43
C ASP A 133 34.45 -4.45 -12.10
N GLY A 134 34.69 -4.42 -13.43
CA GLY A 134 34.81 -3.20 -14.21
C GLY A 134 33.47 -2.72 -14.78
N THR A 135 33.54 -1.85 -15.78
CA THR A 135 32.34 -1.33 -16.45
C THR A 135 31.79 -2.37 -17.42
N THR A 136 30.46 -2.53 -17.42
CA THR A 136 29.75 -3.36 -18.40
C THR A 136 29.13 -2.48 -19.48
N THR A 137 29.45 -2.72 -20.75
CA THR A 137 28.78 -2.08 -21.89
C THR A 137 28.07 -3.14 -22.73
N ALA A 138 26.75 -3.03 -22.86
CA ALA A 138 25.92 -3.95 -23.62
C ALA A 138 24.60 -3.25 -24.03
N PRO A 139 24.22 -3.28 -25.33
CA PRO A 139 22.94 -2.71 -25.77
C PRO A 139 21.70 -3.34 -25.13
N LEU A 140 21.78 -4.61 -24.74
CA LEU A 140 20.71 -5.38 -24.14
C LEU A 140 21.29 -6.38 -23.14
N THR A 141 20.76 -6.38 -21.93
CA THR A 141 21.07 -7.34 -20.87
C THR A 141 19.77 -7.97 -20.40
N ILE A 142 19.68 -9.29 -20.48
CA ILE A 142 18.53 -10.07 -19.99
C ILE A 142 19.04 -11.07 -18.95
N ALA A 143 18.49 -11.01 -17.74
CA ALA A 143 18.80 -11.92 -16.64
C ALA A 143 17.50 -12.40 -15.98
N THR A 144 16.96 -13.51 -16.44
CA THR A 144 15.65 -14.01 -15.98
C THR A 144 15.75 -15.46 -15.56
N MET A 145 14.69 -16.01 -14.94
CA MET A 145 14.68 -17.38 -14.44
C MET A 145 15.87 -17.63 -13.49
N TYR A 146 15.93 -16.82 -12.43
CA TYR A 146 16.86 -16.95 -11.29
C TYR A 146 18.36 -16.78 -11.58
N PHE A 147 18.74 -16.32 -12.78
CA PHE A 147 20.15 -16.08 -13.11
C PHE A 147 20.69 -14.83 -12.40
N GLY A 148 21.80 -14.97 -11.68
CA GLY A 148 22.43 -13.90 -10.91
C GLY A 148 23.40 -13.04 -11.74
N MET A 149 23.39 -11.73 -11.52
CA MET A 149 24.39 -10.82 -12.09
C MET A 149 24.90 -9.85 -11.02
N THR A 150 26.22 -9.68 -10.98
CA THR A 150 26.91 -8.66 -10.17
C THR A 150 27.75 -7.82 -11.12
N LEU A 151 27.31 -6.59 -11.38
CA LEU A 151 27.86 -5.66 -12.35
C LEU A 151 28.29 -4.40 -11.60
N GLY A 152 29.54 -3.98 -11.79
CA GLY A 152 30.06 -2.78 -11.13
C GLY A 152 29.25 -1.50 -11.39
N ASP A 153 28.59 -1.39 -12.54
CA ASP A 153 27.66 -0.32 -12.91
C ASP A 153 26.53 -0.88 -13.80
N LYS A 154 25.39 -0.18 -13.84
CA LYS A 154 24.31 -0.49 -14.81
C LYS A 154 24.84 -0.42 -16.25
N PRO A 155 24.59 -1.44 -17.11
CA PRO A 155 24.91 -1.37 -18.52
C PRO A 155 24.34 -0.14 -19.24
N ASP A 156 25.05 0.34 -20.27
CA ASP A 156 24.66 1.49 -21.10
C ASP A 156 23.45 1.24 -22.03
N GLY A 157 22.90 0.03 -21.99
CA GLY A 157 21.72 -0.39 -22.75
C GLY A 157 20.53 -0.75 -21.87
N LEU A 158 19.63 -1.55 -22.45
CA LEU A 158 18.38 -1.96 -21.82
C LEU A 158 18.61 -3.14 -20.87
N VAL A 159 18.17 -3.04 -19.62
CA VAL A 159 18.25 -4.13 -18.63
C VAL A 159 16.86 -4.71 -18.34
N VAL A 160 16.66 -5.99 -18.67
CA VAL A 160 15.47 -6.76 -18.33
C VAL A 160 15.87 -7.87 -17.36
N ALA A 161 15.51 -7.75 -16.09
CA ALA A 161 15.98 -8.70 -15.09
C ALA A 161 15.07 -8.79 -13.87
N ASP A 162 15.22 -9.89 -13.12
CA ASP A 162 14.75 -9.99 -11.74
C ASP A 162 15.58 -9.03 -10.87
N ALA A 163 14.94 -7.99 -10.33
CA ALA A 163 15.58 -6.94 -9.54
C ALA A 163 16.24 -7.47 -8.26
N ASP A 164 15.81 -8.62 -7.73
CA ASP A 164 16.39 -9.25 -6.53
C ASP A 164 17.68 -10.04 -6.84
N ARG A 165 18.00 -10.24 -8.13
CA ARG A 165 19.11 -11.08 -8.60
C ARG A 165 20.19 -10.30 -9.35
N ILE A 166 20.03 -8.99 -9.49
CA ILE A 166 20.99 -8.10 -10.11
C ILE A 166 21.29 -6.90 -9.19
N ASP A 167 22.56 -6.53 -9.06
CA ASP A 167 23.03 -5.44 -8.21
C ASP A 167 23.03 -4.06 -8.91
N CYS A 168 22.19 -3.89 -9.93
CA CYS A 168 22.03 -2.63 -10.64
C CYS A 168 20.56 -2.36 -11.02
N PRO A 169 20.17 -1.09 -11.22
CA PRO A 169 18.80 -0.73 -11.57
C PRO A 169 18.30 -1.38 -12.86
N VAL A 170 17.09 -1.96 -12.82
CA VAL A 170 16.45 -2.61 -13.97
C VAL A 170 15.49 -1.68 -14.71
N ASP A 171 15.51 -1.70 -16.04
CA ASP A 171 14.54 -0.94 -16.85
C ASP A 171 13.17 -1.61 -16.89
N PHE A 172 13.16 -2.95 -16.91
CA PHE A 172 11.96 -3.77 -16.92
C PHE A 172 12.21 -5.01 -16.05
N ASP A 173 11.23 -5.35 -15.22
CA ASP A 173 11.25 -6.60 -14.47
C ASP A 173 11.07 -7.81 -15.42
N GLU A 174 11.43 -9.02 -14.98
CA GLU A 174 11.12 -10.27 -15.68
C GLU A 174 9.63 -10.35 -16.07
N ALA A 175 8.72 -9.97 -15.16
CA ALA A 175 7.27 -9.95 -15.44
C ALA A 175 6.88 -8.95 -16.54
N GLU A 176 7.71 -7.94 -16.81
CA GLU A 176 7.49 -6.93 -17.83
C GLU A 176 8.14 -7.28 -19.18
N ALA A 177 8.89 -8.37 -19.27
CA ALA A 177 9.58 -8.79 -20.49
C ALA A 177 8.63 -8.90 -21.70
N VAL A 178 7.39 -9.34 -21.48
CA VAL A 178 6.34 -9.42 -22.52
C VAL A 178 6.08 -8.07 -23.22
N ARG A 179 6.31 -6.95 -22.53
CA ARG A 179 6.12 -5.58 -23.05
C ARG A 179 7.29 -5.12 -23.93
N VAL A 180 8.46 -5.75 -23.77
CA VAL A 180 9.73 -5.34 -24.36
C VAL A 180 10.14 -6.26 -25.50
N ILE A 181 10.03 -7.56 -25.29
CA ILE A 181 10.45 -8.60 -26.24
C ILE A 181 9.36 -8.81 -27.30
N LEU A 182 9.79 -9.07 -28.54
CA LEU A 182 8.87 -9.35 -29.64
C LEU A 182 8.06 -10.63 -29.37
N PRO A 183 6.75 -10.65 -29.71
CA PRO A 183 5.87 -11.80 -29.41
C PRO A 183 6.35 -13.15 -29.95
N GLU A 184 7.15 -13.15 -31.02
CA GLU A 184 7.69 -14.37 -31.63
C GLU A 184 8.82 -15.03 -30.81
N PHE A 185 9.32 -14.37 -29.77
CA PHE A 185 10.31 -14.89 -28.83
C PHE A 185 9.72 -15.15 -27.43
N LEU A 186 8.39 -15.28 -27.35
CA LEU A 186 7.67 -15.53 -26.11
C LEU A 186 6.80 -16.80 -26.24
N ASP A 187 6.78 -17.61 -25.19
CA ASP A 187 5.80 -18.67 -24.99
C ASP A 187 4.95 -18.34 -23.75
N GLY A 188 3.73 -17.87 -23.98
CA GLY A 188 2.92 -17.22 -22.95
C GLY A 188 3.64 -15.99 -22.39
N ASP A 189 3.94 -16.03 -21.09
CA ASP A 189 4.64 -14.96 -20.36
C ASP A 189 6.15 -15.24 -20.19
N SER A 190 6.66 -16.34 -20.73
CA SER A 190 8.07 -16.74 -20.63
C SER A 190 8.86 -16.43 -21.90
N ILE A 191 10.15 -16.14 -21.76
CA ILE A 191 11.06 -15.90 -22.89
C ILE A 191 11.52 -17.23 -23.49
N GLU A 192 11.34 -17.40 -24.81
CA GLU A 192 11.86 -18.52 -25.58
C GLU A 192 13.37 -18.34 -25.85
N VAL A 193 14.19 -18.69 -24.86
CA VAL A 193 15.64 -18.45 -24.82
C VAL A 193 16.37 -18.90 -26.08
N VAL A 194 16.05 -20.09 -26.60
CA VAL A 194 16.74 -20.69 -27.74
C VAL A 194 16.51 -19.89 -29.03
N GLU A 195 15.27 -19.51 -29.31
CA GLU A 195 14.93 -18.72 -30.51
C GLU A 195 15.39 -17.27 -30.38
N LEU A 196 15.34 -16.70 -29.17
CA LEU A 196 15.87 -15.37 -28.87
C LEU A 196 17.40 -15.30 -29.06
N ALA A 197 18.15 -16.24 -28.50
CA ALA A 197 19.60 -16.32 -28.67
C ALA A 197 19.98 -16.48 -30.14
N LYS A 198 19.29 -17.36 -30.88
CA LYS A 198 19.49 -17.54 -32.33
C LYS A 198 19.23 -16.26 -33.12
N ALA A 199 18.18 -15.51 -32.80
CA ALA A 199 17.90 -14.22 -33.42
C ALA A 199 19.03 -13.21 -33.19
N LEU A 200 19.57 -13.15 -31.96
CA LEU A 200 20.70 -12.27 -31.61
C LEU A 200 21.99 -12.67 -32.35
N ARG A 201 22.27 -13.97 -32.50
CA ARG A 201 23.40 -14.47 -33.32
C ARG A 201 23.31 -14.02 -34.77
N ASP A 202 22.09 -14.04 -35.32
CA ASP A 202 21.79 -13.58 -36.68
C ASP A 202 21.81 -12.05 -36.81
N GLY A 203 21.99 -11.31 -35.70
CA GLY A 203 21.93 -9.85 -35.66
C GLY A 203 20.53 -9.29 -35.85
N ARG A 204 19.48 -10.07 -35.58
CA ARG A 204 18.08 -9.63 -35.62
C ARG A 204 17.72 -8.90 -34.33
N SER A 205 16.90 -7.85 -34.45
CA SER A 205 16.32 -7.18 -33.28
C SER A 205 15.34 -8.11 -32.57
N VAL A 206 15.48 -8.22 -31.25
CA VAL A 206 14.57 -9.01 -30.40
C VAL A 206 13.61 -8.14 -29.58
N ILE A 207 13.88 -6.85 -29.50
CA ILE A 207 13.05 -5.86 -28.82
C ILE A 207 12.01 -5.26 -29.77
N ARG A 208 10.84 -4.91 -29.22
CA ARG A 208 9.77 -4.21 -29.93
C ARG A 208 10.24 -2.83 -30.38
N GLN A 209 9.69 -2.36 -31.50
CA GLN A 209 10.06 -1.04 -32.03
C GLN A 209 9.57 0.08 -31.09
N GLY A 210 10.46 1.04 -30.80
CA GLY A 210 10.12 2.21 -30.00
C GLY A 210 10.21 2.00 -28.48
N VAL A 211 10.64 0.82 -28.03
CA VAL A 211 10.98 0.61 -26.61
C VAL A 211 12.13 1.55 -26.25
N LYS A 212 11.93 2.29 -25.17
CA LYS A 212 12.91 3.17 -24.54
C LYS A 212 13.02 2.77 -23.08
N THR A 213 14.17 3.01 -22.48
CA THR A 213 14.33 2.89 -21.03
C THR A 213 13.39 3.88 -20.34
N LEU A 214 12.95 3.54 -19.12
CA LEU A 214 12.12 4.44 -18.32
C LEU A 214 12.84 5.77 -18.08
N HIS A 215 14.16 5.73 -17.92
CA HIS A 215 15.01 6.91 -17.83
C HIS A 215 14.93 7.78 -19.09
N ALA A 216 15.09 7.20 -20.29
CA ALA A 216 15.04 7.96 -21.54
C ALA A 216 13.67 8.62 -21.78
N LEU A 217 12.57 7.91 -21.46
CA LEU A 217 11.22 8.50 -21.51
C LEU A 217 11.07 9.65 -20.52
N THR A 218 11.62 9.50 -19.31
CA THR A 218 11.60 10.54 -18.28
C THR A 218 12.37 11.77 -18.73
N VAL A 219 13.55 11.59 -19.33
CA VAL A 219 14.37 12.69 -19.88
C VAL A 219 13.63 13.41 -21.02
N GLU A 220 13.02 12.68 -21.96
CA GLU A 220 12.26 13.30 -23.06
C GLU A 220 11.04 14.10 -22.55
N GLN A 221 10.33 13.57 -21.54
CA GLN A 221 9.24 14.28 -20.89
C GLN A 221 9.75 15.56 -20.22
N LEU A 222 10.88 15.49 -19.53
CA LEU A 222 11.48 16.65 -18.87
C LEU A 222 11.97 17.70 -19.87
N ASP A 223 12.58 17.30 -20.97
CA ASP A 223 13.00 18.22 -22.04
C ASP A 223 11.80 18.98 -22.62
N ALA A 224 10.66 18.29 -22.81
CA ALA A 224 9.42 18.92 -23.27
C ALA A 224 8.87 19.93 -22.23
N LEU A 225 8.85 19.54 -20.95
CA LEU A 225 8.42 20.42 -19.86
C LEU A 225 9.30 21.66 -19.69
N VAL A 226 10.62 21.51 -19.86
CA VAL A 226 11.58 22.62 -19.87
C VAL A 226 11.30 23.57 -21.04
N ALA A 227 11.00 23.04 -22.22
CA ALA A 227 10.68 23.84 -23.40
C ALA A 227 9.36 24.60 -23.27
N GLU A 228 8.35 24.02 -22.62
CA GLU A 228 7.06 24.67 -22.35
C GLU A 228 7.18 25.75 -21.26
N GLY A 229 7.95 25.48 -20.21
CA GLY A 229 8.15 26.36 -19.06
C GLY A 229 6.93 26.48 -18.15
N GLY A 230 7.07 27.22 -17.05
CA GLY A 230 5.96 27.51 -16.14
C GLY A 230 5.48 26.34 -15.26
N VAL A 231 6.19 25.21 -15.26
CA VAL A 231 5.88 24.05 -14.44
C VAL A 231 6.05 24.38 -12.95
N THR A 232 4.98 24.24 -12.19
CA THR A 232 4.97 24.48 -10.73
C THR A 232 4.94 23.20 -9.91
N GLU A 233 4.55 22.07 -10.49
CA GLU A 233 4.45 20.78 -9.82
C GLU A 233 4.99 19.71 -10.76
N LEU A 234 5.82 18.81 -10.22
CA LEU A 234 6.44 17.73 -10.97
C LEU A 234 6.45 16.46 -10.13
N ASP A 235 5.86 15.41 -10.69
CA ASP A 235 5.85 14.07 -10.13
C ASP A 235 6.78 13.17 -10.95
N LEU A 236 7.87 12.75 -10.32
CA LEU A 236 8.83 11.77 -10.80
C LEU A 236 8.89 10.56 -9.85
N SER A 237 7.83 10.30 -9.09
CA SER A 237 7.74 9.12 -8.24
C SER A 237 7.71 7.84 -9.09
N HIS A 238 8.25 6.74 -8.53
CA HIS A 238 8.26 5.42 -9.17
C HIS A 238 8.89 5.39 -10.58
N ARG A 239 9.97 6.16 -10.78
CA ARG A 239 10.69 6.25 -12.07
C ARG A 239 12.00 5.48 -12.13
N ARG A 240 12.34 4.72 -11.06
CA ARG A 240 13.59 3.97 -10.92
C ARG A 240 14.82 4.84 -11.22
N LEU A 241 14.77 6.10 -10.80
CA LEU A 241 15.87 7.05 -11.00
C LEU A 241 16.99 6.76 -10.01
N THR A 242 18.21 6.58 -10.49
CA THR A 242 19.41 6.56 -9.64
C THR A 242 19.98 7.94 -9.37
N GLU A 243 19.70 8.87 -10.28
CA GLU A 243 20.09 10.27 -10.20
C GLU A 243 18.93 11.16 -10.63
N ILE A 244 18.90 12.39 -10.12
CA ILE A 244 17.92 13.39 -10.51
C ILE A 244 18.35 13.98 -11.86
N PRO A 245 17.55 13.86 -12.94
CA PRO A 245 17.93 14.40 -14.23
C PRO A 245 18.16 15.92 -14.16
N PRO A 246 19.22 16.46 -14.79
CA PRO A 246 19.60 17.87 -14.64
C PRO A 246 18.51 18.85 -15.10
N GLN A 247 17.64 18.43 -16.03
CA GLN A 247 16.47 19.17 -16.51
C GLN A 247 15.53 19.62 -15.38
N VAL A 248 15.41 18.82 -14.31
CA VAL A 248 14.59 19.17 -13.14
C VAL A 248 15.02 20.52 -12.57
N PHE A 249 16.33 20.80 -12.54
CA PHE A 249 16.88 22.03 -11.99
C PHE A 249 16.77 23.25 -12.91
N GLU A 250 16.27 23.07 -14.14
CA GLU A 250 15.93 24.15 -15.07
C GLU A 250 14.50 24.69 -14.83
N LEU A 251 13.64 23.90 -14.18
CA LEU A 251 12.26 24.26 -13.83
C LEU A 251 12.21 25.19 -12.60
N THR A 252 12.76 26.40 -12.74
CA THR A 252 12.91 27.37 -11.61
C THR A 252 11.60 27.87 -10.98
N GLU A 253 10.45 27.61 -11.62
CA GLU A 253 9.12 27.93 -11.08
C GLU A 253 8.53 26.82 -10.19
N LEU A 254 9.24 25.69 -10.05
CA LEU A 254 8.77 24.52 -9.32
C LEU A 254 8.54 24.82 -7.84
N ARG A 255 7.36 24.38 -7.36
CA ARG A 255 6.87 24.53 -5.98
C ARG A 255 6.68 23.17 -5.31
N ARG A 256 6.33 22.13 -6.06
CA ARG A 256 6.20 20.75 -5.57
C ARG A 256 7.03 19.81 -6.44
N LEU A 257 7.91 19.03 -5.81
CA LEU A 257 8.70 17.99 -6.45
C LEU A 257 8.53 16.68 -5.69
N ASP A 258 7.98 15.68 -6.36
CA ASP A 258 7.93 14.31 -5.86
C ASP A 258 8.99 13.45 -6.55
N LEU A 259 9.92 12.91 -5.76
CA LEU A 259 10.98 11.99 -6.19
C LEU A 259 10.89 10.67 -5.41
N SER A 260 9.76 10.39 -4.76
CA SER A 260 9.61 9.20 -3.92
C SER A 260 9.67 7.89 -4.70
N HIS A 261 10.02 6.79 -4.02
CA HIS A 261 10.10 5.46 -4.63
C HIS A 261 11.00 5.40 -5.86
N ASN A 262 12.22 5.92 -5.72
CA ASN A 262 13.29 5.83 -6.69
C ASN A 262 14.54 5.21 -6.03
N GLU A 263 15.67 5.23 -6.71
CA GLU A 263 16.95 4.68 -6.24
C GLU A 263 17.99 5.81 -6.08
N ILE A 264 17.53 7.03 -5.79
CA ILE A 264 18.38 8.22 -5.74
C ILE A 264 19.29 8.14 -4.53
N THR A 265 20.59 8.33 -4.75
CA THR A 265 21.60 8.28 -3.69
C THR A 265 22.06 9.67 -3.24
N VAL A 266 21.91 10.69 -4.09
CA VAL A 266 22.44 12.05 -3.86
C VAL A 266 21.47 13.14 -4.35
N LEU A 267 21.34 14.20 -3.54
CA LEU A 267 20.67 15.43 -3.92
C LEU A 267 21.76 16.43 -4.36
N PRO A 268 21.91 16.74 -5.66
CA PRO A 268 23.04 17.53 -6.13
C PRO A 268 22.89 19.02 -5.76
N VAL A 269 23.97 19.79 -5.81
CA VAL A 269 23.97 21.22 -5.42
C VAL A 269 23.06 22.08 -6.30
N GLU A 270 22.80 21.62 -7.52
CA GLU A 270 21.88 22.19 -8.50
C GLU A 270 20.44 22.26 -7.98
N SER A 271 20.04 21.41 -7.02
CA SER A 271 18.75 21.48 -6.34
C SER A 271 18.49 22.86 -5.71
N THR A 272 19.55 23.57 -5.30
CA THR A 272 19.45 24.94 -4.75
C THR A 272 18.96 25.99 -5.76
N ARG A 273 18.89 25.67 -7.05
CA ARG A 273 18.29 26.53 -8.08
C ARG A 273 16.75 26.59 -7.97
N LEU A 274 16.13 25.59 -7.32
CA LEU A 274 14.69 25.50 -7.11
C LEU A 274 14.24 26.41 -5.95
N THR A 275 14.51 27.70 -6.07
CA THR A 275 14.30 28.71 -5.00
C THR A 275 12.84 28.91 -4.58
N LYS A 276 11.87 28.38 -5.34
CA LYS A 276 10.43 28.43 -5.06
C LYS A 276 9.87 27.12 -4.51
N LEU A 277 10.71 26.09 -4.35
CA LEU A 277 10.29 24.78 -3.92
C LEU A 277 9.77 24.83 -2.48
N ALA A 278 8.48 24.55 -2.33
CA ALA A 278 7.77 24.55 -1.07
C ALA A 278 7.54 23.13 -0.54
N HIS A 279 7.48 22.13 -1.43
CA HIS A 279 7.29 20.74 -1.09
C HIS A 279 8.30 19.86 -1.82
N LEU A 280 9.03 19.03 -1.07
CA LEU A 280 9.98 18.05 -1.58
C LEU A 280 9.73 16.70 -0.90
N ASN A 281 9.45 15.69 -1.71
CA ASN A 281 9.33 14.30 -1.26
C ASN A 281 10.51 13.49 -1.80
N LEU A 282 11.32 12.94 -0.89
CA LEU A 282 12.46 12.05 -1.17
C LEU A 282 12.24 10.64 -0.61
N SER A 283 11.04 10.33 -0.13
CA SER A 283 10.76 9.09 0.60
C SER A 283 11.09 7.84 -0.24
N HIS A 284 11.51 6.75 0.41
CA HIS A 284 11.86 5.49 -0.24
C HIS A 284 12.88 5.66 -1.38
N ASN A 285 14.03 6.22 -1.04
CA ASN A 285 15.21 6.34 -1.90
C ASN A 285 16.45 5.73 -1.20
N ALA A 286 17.57 5.68 -1.90
CA ALA A 286 18.81 5.04 -1.45
C ALA A 286 19.84 6.01 -0.84
N PHE A 287 19.40 7.11 -0.24
CA PHE A 287 20.29 8.11 0.37
C PHE A 287 21.09 7.53 1.55
N GLU A 288 22.42 7.57 1.47
CA GLU A 288 23.30 7.30 2.62
C GLU A 288 23.51 8.52 3.52
N THR A 289 23.50 9.71 2.91
CA THR A 289 23.61 11.01 3.56
C THR A 289 22.75 12.05 2.84
N LEU A 290 22.25 13.05 3.58
CA LEU A 290 21.68 14.25 2.98
C LEU A 290 22.71 15.39 3.01
N PRO A 291 22.84 16.17 1.93
CA PRO A 291 23.88 17.19 1.83
C PRO A 291 23.54 18.47 2.60
N ASP A 292 24.57 19.17 3.09
CA ASP A 292 24.40 20.45 3.83
C ASP A 292 23.69 21.53 3.00
N HIS A 293 23.74 21.49 1.66
CA HIS A 293 23.04 22.49 0.84
C HIS A 293 21.52 22.31 0.82
N ILE A 294 20.96 21.25 1.42
CA ILE A 294 19.50 21.12 1.61
C ILE A 294 18.95 22.32 2.39
N GLY A 295 19.73 22.85 3.35
CA GLY A 295 19.37 24.03 4.15
C GLY A 295 19.23 25.33 3.35
N ARG A 296 19.61 25.34 2.06
CA ARG A 296 19.46 26.50 1.16
C ARG A 296 18.13 26.52 0.40
N LEU A 297 17.26 25.53 0.60
CA LEU A 297 15.92 25.49 0.04
C LEU A 297 14.97 26.37 0.89
N ASP A 298 15.23 27.68 0.93
CA ASP A 298 14.61 28.64 1.85
C ASP A 298 13.07 28.76 1.75
N ALA A 299 12.47 28.26 0.66
CA ALA A 299 11.03 28.27 0.45
C ALA A 299 10.33 27.00 0.99
N LEU A 300 11.08 25.99 1.43
CA LEU A 300 10.55 24.69 1.78
C LEU A 300 9.66 24.78 3.02
N THR A 301 8.42 24.32 2.88
CA THR A 301 7.41 24.22 3.95
C THR A 301 7.12 22.76 4.30
N THR A 302 7.36 21.82 3.39
CA THR A 302 7.18 20.39 3.61
C THR A 302 8.37 19.61 3.08
N LEU A 303 8.92 18.74 3.92
CA LEU A 303 10.00 17.82 3.56
C LEU A 303 9.63 16.41 4.04
N GLU A 304 9.61 15.46 3.10
CA GLU A 304 9.34 14.05 3.38
C GLU A 304 10.58 13.21 3.10
N LEU A 305 11.03 12.50 4.13
CA LEU A 305 12.24 11.67 4.14
C LEU A 305 11.92 10.26 4.66
N GLU A 306 10.70 9.77 4.45
CA GLU A 306 10.26 8.50 4.99
C GLU A 306 11.05 7.33 4.39
N GLY A 307 11.40 6.35 5.21
CA GLY A 307 11.90 5.06 4.72
C GLY A 307 13.26 5.11 4.01
N LEU A 308 14.12 6.09 4.31
CA LEU A 308 15.50 6.12 3.82
C LEU A 308 16.39 5.14 4.61
N GLY A 309 16.24 3.84 4.33
CA GLY A 309 16.85 2.76 5.11
C GLY A 309 18.38 2.79 5.23
N ASN A 310 19.08 3.40 4.26
CA ASN A 310 20.53 3.51 4.25
C ASN A 310 21.06 4.80 4.92
N LEU A 311 20.16 5.70 5.35
CA LEU A 311 20.55 7.01 5.86
C LEU A 311 21.20 6.88 7.24
N THR A 312 22.47 7.31 7.34
CA THR A 312 23.25 7.17 8.58
C THR A 312 23.13 8.37 9.52
N CYS A 313 22.91 9.57 8.98
CA CYS A 313 22.76 10.81 9.74
C CYS A 313 21.97 11.87 8.97
N LEU A 314 21.32 12.77 9.72
CA LEU A 314 20.73 14.01 9.20
C LEU A 314 21.73 15.17 9.33
N PRO A 315 21.84 16.06 8.34
CA PRO A 315 22.78 17.17 8.37
C PRO A 315 22.32 18.28 9.34
N GLU A 316 23.28 18.97 9.97
CA GLU A 316 22.99 20.14 10.81
C GLU A 316 22.32 21.27 10.00
N ALA A 317 22.51 21.33 8.69
CA ALA A 317 21.83 22.29 7.82
C ALA A 317 20.30 22.13 7.76
N LEU A 318 19.75 21.01 8.27
CA LEU A 318 18.29 20.84 8.37
C LEU A 318 17.65 21.94 9.22
N GLY A 319 18.36 22.46 10.23
CA GLY A 319 17.91 23.59 11.06
C GLY A 319 17.84 24.93 10.34
N ASP A 320 18.45 25.06 9.15
CA ASP A 320 18.41 26.28 8.35
C ASP A 320 17.08 26.45 7.59
N LEU A 321 16.27 25.39 7.49
CA LEU A 321 14.95 25.38 6.83
C LEU A 321 13.87 26.09 7.66
N THR A 322 14.10 27.35 8.03
CA THR A 322 13.27 28.12 8.98
C THR A 322 11.80 28.33 8.57
N ARG A 323 11.41 28.00 7.33
CA ARG A 323 10.02 28.01 6.85
C ARG A 323 9.31 26.65 6.93
N LEU A 324 10.03 25.59 7.30
CA LEU A 324 9.48 24.24 7.36
C LEU A 324 8.33 24.17 8.37
N ARG A 325 7.22 23.57 7.93
CA ARG A 325 5.99 23.37 8.71
C ARG A 325 5.71 21.91 8.94
N VAL A 326 6.03 21.06 7.95
CA VAL A 326 5.81 19.61 8.01
C VAL A 326 7.13 18.91 7.71
N LEU A 327 7.52 17.99 8.59
CA LEU A 327 8.71 17.16 8.44
C LEU A 327 8.37 15.71 8.75
N ASN A 328 8.49 14.84 7.74
CA ASN A 328 8.32 13.40 7.91
C ASN A 328 9.71 12.72 7.95
N LEU A 329 10.03 12.11 9.11
CA LEU A 329 11.24 11.33 9.38
C LEU A 329 10.90 9.88 9.77
N SER A 330 9.72 9.41 9.35
CA SER A 330 9.24 8.06 9.61
C SER A 330 10.20 7.00 9.08
N MET A 331 10.32 5.89 9.79
CA MET A 331 11.13 4.72 9.42
C MET A 331 12.63 5.01 9.20
N LEU A 332 13.17 6.08 9.78
CA LEU A 332 14.61 6.37 9.76
C LEU A 332 15.35 5.74 10.95
N ASP A 333 16.57 5.24 10.73
CA ASP A 333 17.44 4.70 11.80
C ASP A 333 18.63 5.61 12.17
N CYS A 334 18.52 6.92 11.90
CA CYS A 334 19.59 7.89 12.13
C CYS A 334 19.34 8.81 13.34
N ALA A 335 20.41 9.46 13.83
CA ALA A 335 20.30 10.44 14.92
C ALA A 335 19.73 11.78 14.44
N LEU A 336 18.93 12.44 15.30
CA LEU A 336 18.44 13.80 15.06
C LEU A 336 19.54 14.84 15.32
N PRO A 337 19.71 15.87 14.45
CA PRO A 337 20.72 16.90 14.62
C PRO A 337 20.29 17.93 15.67
N ASP A 338 21.24 18.56 16.35
CA ASP A 338 20.92 19.53 17.43
C ASP A 338 20.27 20.80 16.86
N SER A 339 20.63 21.19 15.63
CA SER A 339 20.07 22.30 14.88
C SER A 339 18.57 22.17 14.59
N LEU A 340 17.97 20.98 14.66
CA LEU A 340 16.53 20.79 14.44
C LEU A 340 15.72 21.72 15.37
N ALA A 341 16.24 22.01 16.57
CA ALA A 341 15.64 22.95 17.51
C ALA A 341 15.52 24.41 17.00
N ALA A 342 16.15 24.77 15.88
CA ALA A 342 16.00 26.08 15.24
C ALA A 342 14.70 26.20 14.42
N LEU A 343 13.99 25.09 14.18
CA LEU A 343 12.74 25.07 13.42
C LEU A 343 11.55 25.53 14.27
N ASP A 344 11.56 26.80 14.69
CA ASP A 344 10.49 27.41 15.51
C ASP A 344 9.11 27.40 14.80
N GLY A 345 9.10 27.27 13.48
CA GLY A 345 7.91 27.20 12.66
C GLY A 345 7.34 25.80 12.45
N LEU A 346 8.05 24.74 12.84
CA LEU A 346 7.62 23.37 12.57
C LEU A 346 6.34 23.06 13.32
N ALA A 347 5.28 22.70 12.60
CA ALA A 347 3.95 22.41 13.13
C ALA A 347 3.72 20.89 13.27
N GLU A 348 4.21 20.12 12.31
CA GLU A 348 4.00 18.66 12.25
C GLU A 348 5.34 17.95 12.10
N LEU A 349 5.58 16.99 12.98
CA LEU A 349 6.74 16.11 12.95
C LEU A 349 6.28 14.66 13.07
N ASP A 350 6.65 13.84 12.09
CA ASP A 350 6.44 12.40 12.10
C ASP A 350 7.78 11.68 12.37
N LEU A 351 7.81 10.90 13.45
CA LEU A 351 8.90 10.00 13.84
C LEU A 351 8.38 8.57 14.06
N SER A 352 7.29 8.20 13.39
CA SER A 352 6.75 6.84 13.45
C SER A 352 7.82 5.84 12.99
N TYR A 353 7.92 4.71 13.69
CA TYR A 353 8.92 3.67 13.46
C TYR A 353 10.40 4.15 13.51
N TRP A 354 10.66 5.34 14.08
CA TRP A 354 12.02 5.86 14.18
C TRP A 354 12.91 4.95 15.02
N ARG A 355 14.04 4.52 14.45
CA ARG A 355 15.01 3.60 15.05
C ARG A 355 14.36 2.34 15.63
N ARG A 356 13.33 1.81 14.95
CA ARG A 356 12.53 0.67 15.44
C ARG A 356 13.39 -0.56 15.78
N ASP A 357 14.44 -0.81 15.01
CA ASP A 357 15.29 -1.99 15.19
C ASP A 357 16.40 -1.79 16.25
N ALA A 358 16.59 -0.55 16.73
CA ALA A 358 17.54 -0.25 17.79
C ALA A 358 17.06 -0.77 19.16
N GLU A 359 18.01 -1.05 20.06
CA GLU A 359 17.72 -1.25 21.49
C GLU A 359 16.99 -0.04 22.08
N PRO A 360 16.09 -0.22 23.08
CA PRO A 360 15.35 0.89 23.69
C PRO A 360 16.28 2.04 24.11
N TYR A 361 15.91 3.27 23.75
CA TYR A 361 16.80 4.43 23.81
C TYR A 361 16.17 5.61 24.58
N PRO A 362 16.97 6.58 25.07
CA PRO A 362 16.43 7.77 25.75
C PRO A 362 15.71 8.70 24.77
N PHE A 363 14.76 9.49 25.28
CA PHE A 363 14.06 10.50 24.49
C PHE A 363 15.04 11.58 23.97
N PRO A 364 14.99 11.97 22.68
CA PRO A 364 15.81 13.03 22.12
C PRO A 364 15.42 14.42 22.66
N MET A 365 16.31 15.05 23.43
CA MET A 365 16.04 16.35 24.06
C MET A 365 15.81 17.49 23.07
N VAL A 366 16.30 17.36 21.84
CA VAL A 366 16.04 18.33 20.76
C VAL A 366 14.54 18.52 20.49
N LEU A 367 13.73 17.45 20.60
CA LEU A 367 12.30 17.51 20.35
C LEU A 367 11.58 18.43 21.33
N THR A 368 12.04 18.52 22.58
CA THR A 368 11.46 19.40 23.61
C THR A 368 11.67 20.89 23.34
N ARG A 369 12.48 21.23 22.33
CA ARG A 369 12.78 22.61 21.92
C ARG A 369 11.97 23.05 20.70
N LEU A 370 11.23 22.14 20.05
CA LEU A 370 10.38 22.42 18.89
C LEU A 370 9.04 23.05 19.31
N THR A 371 9.10 24.26 19.87
CA THR A 371 7.95 24.89 20.54
C THR A 371 6.78 25.26 19.61
N GLY A 372 7.00 25.21 18.30
CA GLY A 372 5.97 25.42 17.27
C GLY A 372 5.06 24.21 17.02
N LEU A 373 5.42 23.01 17.51
CA LEU A 373 4.70 21.78 17.17
C LEU A 373 3.25 21.79 17.65
N THR A 374 2.34 21.45 16.73
CA THR A 374 0.92 21.18 16.97
C THR A 374 0.59 19.69 16.85
N SER A 375 1.38 18.93 16.08
CA SER A 375 1.23 17.48 15.90
C SER A 375 2.59 16.78 16.01
N LEU A 376 2.65 15.72 16.81
CA LEU A 376 3.84 14.87 16.96
C LEU A 376 3.43 13.40 16.88
N ASP A 377 3.99 12.67 15.93
CA ASP A 377 3.81 11.23 15.81
C ASP A 377 5.07 10.49 16.29
N LEU A 378 4.90 9.63 17.30
CA LEU A 378 5.94 8.79 17.90
C LEU A 378 5.54 7.30 17.84
N THR A 379 4.65 6.93 16.91
CA THR A 379 4.15 5.57 16.74
C THR A 379 5.30 4.57 16.63
N ALA A 380 5.20 3.43 17.32
CA ALA A 380 6.17 2.35 17.29
C ALA A 380 7.63 2.74 17.61
N THR A 381 7.82 3.83 18.36
CA THR A 381 9.13 4.20 18.92
C THR A 381 9.45 3.40 20.17
N ARG A 382 10.74 3.35 20.56
CA ARG A 382 11.23 2.53 21.69
C ARG A 382 11.83 3.38 22.81
N PHE A 383 11.21 4.53 23.10
CA PHE A 383 11.69 5.43 24.14
C PHE A 383 11.59 4.78 25.53
N THR A 384 12.62 5.00 26.34
CA THR A 384 12.71 4.50 27.73
C THR A 384 12.13 5.44 28.77
N ALA A 385 11.76 6.67 28.38
CA ALA A 385 11.10 7.66 29.23
C ALA A 385 10.50 8.78 28.38
N LEU A 386 9.49 9.48 28.91
CA LEU A 386 9.08 10.80 28.43
C LEU A 386 9.57 11.88 29.42
N PRO A 387 10.32 12.90 28.97
CA PRO A 387 10.90 13.91 29.85
C PRO A 387 9.86 14.97 30.27
N ASN A 388 10.01 15.55 31.47
CA ASN A 388 9.17 16.67 31.94
C ASN A 388 9.31 17.92 31.06
N GLU A 389 10.43 18.06 30.37
CA GLU A 389 10.69 19.11 29.37
C GLU A 389 9.71 19.07 28.20
N LEU A 390 8.99 17.96 27.97
CA LEU A 390 7.92 17.87 26.96
C LEU A 390 6.84 18.93 27.18
N ALA A 391 6.61 19.38 28.42
CA ALA A 391 5.69 20.47 28.76
C ALA A 391 6.05 21.83 28.08
N ARG A 392 7.24 21.96 27.49
CA ARG A 392 7.62 23.13 26.67
C ARG A 392 6.87 23.20 25.34
N LEU A 393 6.30 22.09 24.87
CA LEU A 393 5.51 22.01 23.64
C LEU A 393 4.10 22.56 23.88
N THR A 394 4.02 23.86 24.20
CA THR A 394 2.78 24.51 24.66
C THR A 394 1.70 24.63 23.59
N LEU A 395 2.05 24.37 22.32
CA LEU A 395 1.13 24.38 21.18
C LEU A 395 0.71 22.97 20.74
N LEU A 396 1.24 21.90 21.36
CA LEU A 396 0.97 20.54 20.94
C LEU A 396 -0.51 20.18 21.21
N GLU A 397 -1.23 19.85 20.13
CA GLU A 397 -2.65 19.52 20.13
C GLU A 397 -2.89 18.03 19.90
N ARG A 398 -2.04 17.39 19.08
CA ARG A 398 -2.08 15.95 18.77
C ARG A 398 -0.77 15.26 19.13
N LEU A 399 -0.87 14.15 19.85
CA LEU A 399 0.25 13.25 20.13
C LEU A 399 -0.16 11.79 19.83
N ARG A 400 0.61 11.12 18.98
CA ARG A 400 0.45 9.69 18.68
C ARG A 400 1.58 8.89 19.31
N LEU A 401 1.22 7.87 20.09
CA LEU A 401 2.13 6.96 20.80
C LEU A 401 1.69 5.50 20.59
N ASP A 402 0.94 5.23 19.52
CA ASP A 402 0.50 3.89 19.17
C ASP A 402 1.72 2.98 19.15
N SER A 403 1.65 1.81 19.79
CA SER A 403 2.76 0.84 19.83
C SER A 403 4.06 1.31 20.53
N ALA A 404 4.10 2.51 21.13
CA ALA A 404 5.32 3.09 21.71
C ALA A 404 5.46 2.87 23.24
N LEU A 405 4.41 2.33 23.86
CA LEU A 405 4.26 2.34 25.32
C LEU A 405 5.07 1.28 26.07
N THR A 406 5.57 0.26 25.37
CA THR A 406 6.23 -0.94 25.94
C THR A 406 7.38 -0.65 26.89
N PHE A 407 8.17 0.39 26.60
CA PHE A 407 9.39 0.72 27.35
C PHE A 407 9.23 1.95 28.25
N LEU A 408 8.05 2.57 28.26
CA LEU A 408 7.76 3.75 29.08
C LEU A 408 7.39 3.33 30.51
N PRO A 409 8.01 3.93 31.54
CA PRO A 409 7.70 3.62 32.93
C PRO A 409 6.42 4.32 33.43
N ASP A 410 6.10 5.49 32.88
CA ASP A 410 4.94 6.33 33.22
C ASP A 410 4.64 7.31 32.06
N LEU A 411 3.49 8.00 32.17
CA LEU A 411 3.05 9.05 31.25
C LEU A 411 2.85 10.40 31.96
N GLU A 412 3.50 10.64 33.10
CA GLU A 412 3.26 11.83 33.93
C GLU A 412 3.59 13.12 33.17
N ALA A 413 4.62 13.09 32.33
CA ALA A 413 5.02 14.21 31.48
C ALA A 413 3.89 14.74 30.57
N LEU A 414 2.95 13.88 30.15
CA LEU A 414 1.84 14.29 29.29
C LEU A 414 0.88 15.26 29.98
N THR A 415 0.75 15.17 31.31
CA THR A 415 -0.15 16.04 32.09
C THR A 415 0.29 17.50 32.10
N GLY A 416 1.55 17.78 31.74
CA GLY A 416 2.10 19.12 31.60
C GLY A 416 1.79 19.80 30.27
N LEU A 417 1.17 19.10 29.30
CA LEU A 417 0.87 19.65 27.97
C LEU A 417 -0.46 20.43 27.99
N PRO A 418 -0.44 21.77 27.88
CA PRO A 418 -1.60 22.61 28.18
C PRO A 418 -2.68 22.62 27.08
N ARG A 419 -2.33 22.18 25.86
CA ARG A 419 -3.21 22.21 24.68
C ARG A 419 -3.46 20.84 24.07
N LEU A 420 -2.97 19.77 24.68
CA LEU A 420 -3.17 18.43 24.15
C LEU A 420 -4.66 18.08 24.21
N THR A 421 -5.28 17.90 23.04
CA THR A 421 -6.70 17.58 22.88
C THR A 421 -6.89 16.18 22.27
N ARG A 422 -5.94 15.71 21.46
CA ARG A 422 -5.97 14.40 20.81
C ARG A 422 -4.79 13.55 21.24
N LEU A 423 -5.08 12.38 21.81
CA LEU A 423 -4.07 11.45 22.27
C LEU A 423 -4.39 10.03 21.78
N GLU A 424 -3.43 9.43 21.07
CA GLU A 424 -3.55 8.08 20.53
C GLU A 424 -2.51 7.17 21.20
N LEU A 425 -2.99 6.10 21.83
CA LEU A 425 -2.25 5.18 22.70
C LEU A 425 -2.51 3.71 22.32
N ASN A 426 -2.83 3.46 21.05
CA ASN A 426 -3.31 2.16 20.58
C ASN A 426 -2.23 1.07 20.70
N GLY A 427 -2.65 -0.14 21.03
CA GLY A 427 -1.74 -1.24 21.35
C GLY A 427 -1.45 -2.15 20.16
N LEU A 428 -0.27 -2.05 19.56
CA LEU A 428 0.26 -3.08 18.64
C LEU A 428 1.72 -3.38 18.97
N THR A 429 2.06 -4.62 19.32
CA THR A 429 3.47 -5.04 19.36
C THR A 429 3.58 -6.49 18.90
N ALA A 430 4.38 -6.71 17.85
CA ALA A 430 4.74 -8.04 17.34
C ALA A 430 6.05 -8.58 17.96
N SER A 431 6.65 -7.89 18.94
CA SER A 431 7.94 -8.34 19.50
C SER A 431 8.15 -7.88 20.95
N GLY A 432 7.88 -8.78 21.89
CA GLY A 432 8.40 -8.71 23.25
C GLY A 432 7.34 -8.84 24.36
N ASN A 433 7.57 -9.77 25.29
CA ASN A 433 6.76 -10.06 26.48
C ASN A 433 6.75 -8.91 27.54
N ARG A 434 6.63 -7.64 27.14
CA ARG A 434 6.47 -6.50 28.05
C ARG A 434 5.32 -5.64 27.55
N TYR A 435 4.32 -5.43 28.41
CA TYR A 435 3.10 -4.73 28.04
C TYR A 435 2.83 -3.58 29.02
N PRO A 436 2.30 -2.45 28.55
CA PRO A 436 1.77 -1.39 29.40
C PRO A 436 0.73 -1.94 30.37
N SER A 437 0.86 -1.69 31.67
CA SER A 437 -0.22 -1.97 32.62
C SER A 437 -1.27 -0.86 32.54
N PHE A 438 -2.50 -1.15 32.99
CA PHE A 438 -3.51 -0.11 33.20
C PHE A 438 -3.00 1.07 34.05
N ASP A 439 -2.10 0.79 35.01
CA ASP A 439 -1.47 1.82 35.84
C ASP A 439 -0.64 2.83 35.03
N LEU A 440 -0.10 2.44 33.87
CA LEU A 440 0.64 3.35 32.99
C LEU A 440 -0.24 4.53 32.53
N LEU A 441 -1.53 4.27 32.31
CA LEU A 441 -2.50 5.25 31.83
C LEU A 441 -3.06 6.14 32.95
N ALA A 442 -2.73 5.87 34.22
CA ALA A 442 -3.26 6.63 35.36
C ALA A 442 -3.15 8.17 35.23
N PRO A 443 -2.10 8.75 34.62
CA PRO A 443 -2.02 10.19 34.37
C PRO A 443 -3.02 10.68 33.30
N VAL A 444 -3.28 9.87 32.26
CA VAL A 444 -4.12 10.20 31.11
C VAL A 444 -5.57 10.46 31.53
N TRP A 445 -6.09 9.64 32.44
CA TRP A 445 -7.47 9.75 32.96
C TRP A 445 -7.77 11.05 33.71
N ARG A 446 -6.75 11.87 34.02
CA ARG A 446 -6.89 13.16 34.71
C ARG A 446 -6.76 14.37 33.77
N MET A 447 -6.57 14.13 32.47
CA MET A 447 -6.30 15.17 31.48
C MET A 447 -7.59 15.82 30.96
N SER A 448 -8.16 16.74 31.76
CA SER A 448 -9.46 17.39 31.47
C SER A 448 -9.56 18.17 30.14
N GLY A 449 -8.44 18.39 29.44
CA GLY A 449 -8.39 19.05 28.14
C GLY A 449 -8.62 18.12 26.94
N LEU A 450 -8.54 16.80 27.12
CA LEU A 450 -8.69 15.83 26.03
C LEU A 450 -10.12 15.85 25.46
N THR A 451 -10.19 15.90 24.14
CA THR A 451 -11.43 15.78 23.35
C THR A 451 -11.48 14.46 22.61
N GLU A 452 -10.32 13.90 22.22
CA GLU A 452 -10.23 12.62 21.52
C GLU A 452 -9.18 11.75 22.22
N LEU A 453 -9.57 10.54 22.60
CA LEU A 453 -8.70 9.56 23.23
C LEU A 453 -8.86 8.23 22.53
N HIS A 454 -7.76 7.70 22.00
CA HIS A 454 -7.70 6.35 21.48
C HIS A 454 -6.85 5.50 22.41
N ALA A 455 -7.46 4.46 22.95
CA ALA A 455 -6.87 3.59 23.95
C ALA A 455 -7.33 2.15 23.68
N ASP A 456 -7.10 1.68 22.46
CA ASP A 456 -7.45 0.33 22.01
C ASP A 456 -6.45 -0.75 22.49
N ARG A 457 -6.82 -2.02 22.29
CA ARG A 457 -5.99 -3.24 22.38
C ARG A 457 -4.73 -3.18 23.26
N PHE A 458 -4.88 -2.91 24.56
CA PHE A 458 -3.82 -3.19 25.55
C PHE A 458 -3.46 -4.70 25.67
N GLY A 459 -4.20 -5.58 24.97
CA GLY A 459 -3.65 -6.81 24.39
C GLY A 459 -4.51 -8.09 24.47
N ARG A 460 -4.56 -8.85 23.36
CA ARG A 460 -4.65 -10.33 23.30
C ARG A 460 -3.70 -10.90 22.21
N GLU A 461 -2.78 -11.78 22.57
CA GLU A 461 -2.03 -12.69 21.67
C GLU A 461 -2.25 -14.09 22.19
N THR A 462 -2.27 -15.04 21.26
CA THR A 462 -2.13 -16.44 21.61
C THR A 462 -0.78 -16.93 21.09
N ALA A 463 0.09 -17.39 21.98
CA ALA A 463 1.30 -18.09 21.59
C ALA A 463 0.98 -19.57 21.50
N TYR A 464 1.46 -20.23 20.44
CA TYR A 464 1.40 -21.68 20.37
C TYR A 464 2.22 -22.27 21.53
N ASP A 465 1.56 -22.96 22.44
CA ASP A 465 2.18 -23.68 23.54
C ASP A 465 2.30 -25.16 23.15
N PRO A 466 3.52 -25.64 22.83
CA PRO A 466 3.74 -27.02 22.41
C PRO A 466 3.47 -28.05 23.52
N THR A 467 3.26 -27.61 24.78
CA THR A 467 2.94 -28.51 25.90
C THR A 467 1.45 -28.82 26.00
N VAL A 468 0.59 -27.95 25.48
CA VAL A 468 -0.86 -28.17 25.41
C VAL A 468 -1.38 -28.34 23.99
N ASP A 469 -0.49 -28.25 22.98
CA ASP A 469 -0.83 -28.37 21.55
C ASP A 469 -1.95 -27.38 21.16
N ASP A 470 -1.89 -26.19 21.75
CA ASP A 470 -2.90 -25.17 21.59
C ASP A 470 -2.27 -23.78 21.71
N HIS A 471 -2.98 -22.81 21.17
CA HIS A 471 -2.68 -21.40 21.27
C HIS A 471 -3.13 -20.90 22.65
N VAL A 472 -2.19 -20.70 23.58
CA VAL A 472 -2.48 -20.20 24.93
C VAL A 472 -2.48 -18.68 24.92
N GLU A 473 -3.50 -18.08 25.52
CA GLU A 473 -3.57 -16.64 25.74
C GLU A 473 -2.41 -16.16 26.62
N VAL A 474 -1.61 -15.23 26.10
CA VAL A 474 -0.38 -14.76 26.76
C VAL A 474 -0.55 -13.38 27.41
N ARG A 475 -1.72 -12.75 27.25
CA ARG A 475 -1.96 -11.35 27.67
C ARG A 475 -3.09 -11.27 28.72
N PRO A 476 -2.92 -10.54 29.84
CA PRO A 476 -4.03 -10.21 30.72
C PRO A 476 -4.88 -9.13 30.08
N ALA A 477 -6.11 -9.47 29.69
CA ALA A 477 -7.01 -8.51 29.08
C ALA A 477 -7.48 -7.44 30.08
N LEU A 478 -7.68 -6.22 29.56
CA LEU A 478 -8.34 -5.15 30.31
C LEU A 478 -9.84 -5.48 30.42
N THR A 479 -10.21 -6.23 31.45
CA THR A 479 -11.57 -6.79 31.63
C THR A 479 -12.51 -5.89 32.41
N SER A 480 -11.99 -4.84 33.07
CA SER A 480 -12.78 -3.89 33.84
C SER A 480 -12.11 -2.52 33.93
N LEU A 481 -12.93 -1.49 34.13
CA LEU A 481 -12.52 -0.10 34.31
C LEU A 481 -13.20 0.47 35.57
N PRO A 482 -12.56 1.36 36.36
CA PRO A 482 -13.20 2.02 37.49
C PRO A 482 -14.44 2.83 37.10
N ASP A 483 -15.49 2.81 37.93
CA ASP A 483 -16.76 3.49 37.63
C ASP A 483 -16.62 5.00 37.39
N ASP A 484 -15.72 5.67 38.10
CA ASP A 484 -15.49 7.11 38.04
C ASP A 484 -14.40 7.54 37.05
N LEU A 485 -13.85 6.60 36.28
CA LEU A 485 -12.67 6.81 35.42
C LEU A 485 -12.78 8.03 34.49
N PHE A 486 -13.93 8.20 33.82
CA PHE A 486 -14.11 9.27 32.83
C PHE A 486 -14.56 10.59 33.45
N ALA A 487 -14.80 10.66 34.77
CA ALA A 487 -15.20 11.90 35.43
C ALA A 487 -14.14 13.02 35.32
N GLY A 488 -12.87 12.65 35.12
CA GLY A 488 -11.76 13.56 34.88
C GLY A 488 -11.65 14.09 33.44
N LEU A 489 -12.48 13.61 32.51
CA LEU A 489 -12.40 13.88 31.06
C LEU A 489 -13.68 14.52 30.53
N PRO A 490 -14.12 15.68 31.06
CA PRO A 490 -15.45 16.24 30.77
C PRO A 490 -15.64 16.72 29.33
N ARG A 491 -14.56 16.91 28.57
CA ARG A 491 -14.57 17.40 27.17
C ARG A 491 -14.44 16.29 26.14
N LEU A 492 -14.42 15.03 26.58
CA LEU A 492 -14.20 13.91 25.69
C LEU A 492 -15.39 13.76 24.73
N CYS A 493 -15.13 13.94 23.44
CA CYS A 493 -16.13 13.82 22.37
C CYS A 493 -15.95 12.55 21.54
N ARG A 494 -14.72 12.03 21.43
CA ARG A 494 -14.43 10.76 20.75
C ARG A 494 -13.61 9.87 21.69
N LEU A 495 -14.06 8.63 21.86
CA LEU A 495 -13.39 7.64 22.69
C LEU A 495 -13.27 6.33 21.93
N ASP A 496 -12.06 5.80 21.82
CA ASP A 496 -11.79 4.46 21.30
C ASP A 496 -11.37 3.52 22.43
N LEU A 497 -12.17 2.49 22.66
CA LEU A 497 -11.96 1.37 23.58
C LEU A 497 -12.12 0.03 22.86
N SER A 498 -11.84 -0.01 21.55
CA SER A 498 -11.92 -1.22 20.76
C SER A 498 -10.84 -2.25 21.15
N PHE A 499 -11.09 -3.51 20.82
CA PHE A 499 -10.20 -4.65 21.08
C PHE A 499 -9.85 -4.84 22.58
N ILE A 500 -10.82 -4.59 23.45
CA ILE A 500 -10.71 -4.77 24.90
C ILE A 500 -11.77 -5.77 25.40
N GLU A 501 -11.45 -6.61 26.39
CA GLU A 501 -12.39 -7.62 26.94
C GLU A 501 -13.36 -7.06 27.99
N LEU A 502 -13.89 -5.85 27.78
CA LEU A 502 -14.92 -5.28 28.66
C LEU A 502 -16.22 -6.06 28.52
N SER A 503 -16.78 -6.49 29.64
CA SER A 503 -18.16 -7.04 29.72
C SER A 503 -19.20 -5.98 30.12
N SER A 504 -18.74 -4.87 30.71
CA SER A 504 -19.55 -3.72 31.12
C SER A 504 -18.76 -2.42 31.01
N LEU A 505 -19.45 -1.28 31.01
CA LEU A 505 -18.86 0.06 30.89
C LEU A 505 -19.01 0.87 32.19
N PRO A 506 -18.03 1.72 32.55
CA PRO A 506 -18.09 2.58 33.73
C PRO A 506 -19.29 3.53 33.77
N GLU A 507 -19.84 3.77 34.96
CA GLU A 507 -20.92 4.75 35.17
C GLU A 507 -20.59 6.17 34.68
N SER A 508 -19.34 6.60 34.82
CA SER A 508 -18.89 7.92 34.36
C SER A 508 -18.96 8.09 32.84
N LEU A 509 -18.86 7.02 32.05
CA LEU A 509 -18.93 7.07 30.59
C LEU A 509 -20.31 7.55 30.12
N TYR A 510 -21.39 7.01 30.72
CA TYR A 510 -22.77 7.40 30.41
C TYR A 510 -23.11 8.85 30.77
N ARG A 511 -22.23 9.53 31.54
CA ARG A 511 -22.41 10.91 32.01
C ARG A 511 -21.52 11.90 31.28
N LEU A 512 -20.77 11.48 30.27
CA LEU A 512 -19.95 12.36 29.45
C LEU A 512 -20.84 13.30 28.62
N PRO A 513 -20.76 14.62 28.83
CA PRO A 513 -21.72 15.56 28.25
C PRO A 513 -21.48 15.85 26.76
N GLU A 514 -20.25 15.67 26.29
CA GLU A 514 -19.81 16.01 24.93
C GLU A 514 -19.54 14.77 24.07
N LEU A 515 -19.74 13.55 24.61
CA LEU A 515 -19.48 12.30 23.90
C LEU A 515 -20.36 12.24 22.65
N ALA A 516 -19.73 12.08 21.49
CA ALA A 516 -20.38 12.02 20.18
C ALA A 516 -20.03 10.73 19.44
N TYR A 517 -18.87 10.13 19.74
CA TYR A 517 -18.42 8.88 19.14
C TYR A 517 -17.75 7.98 20.18
N LEU A 518 -18.09 6.69 20.14
CA LEU A 518 -17.57 5.66 21.03
C LEU A 518 -17.25 4.40 20.21
N ASN A 519 -15.99 4.03 20.08
CA ASN A 519 -15.60 2.76 19.45
C ASN A 519 -15.42 1.66 20.51
N LEU A 520 -16.15 0.56 20.34
CA LEU A 520 -16.18 -0.64 21.19
C LEU A 520 -16.09 -1.91 20.34
N GLU A 521 -15.49 -1.80 19.14
CA GLU A 521 -15.26 -2.93 18.25
C GLU A 521 -14.50 -4.06 18.99
N TYR A 522 -14.82 -5.32 18.72
CA TYR A 522 -14.15 -6.48 19.36
C TYR A 522 -14.15 -6.47 20.90
N THR A 523 -15.23 -5.99 21.52
CA THR A 523 -15.46 -6.11 22.97
C THR A 523 -16.35 -7.32 23.33
N HIS A 524 -16.43 -7.66 24.63
CA HIS A 524 -17.24 -8.77 25.15
C HIS A 524 -18.46 -8.29 25.94
N LEU A 525 -19.05 -7.16 25.52
CA LEU A 525 -20.18 -6.55 26.21
C LEU A 525 -21.37 -7.51 26.26
N ASP A 526 -21.98 -7.62 27.44
CA ASP A 526 -23.19 -8.40 27.60
C ASP A 526 -24.42 -7.67 27.06
N ARG A 527 -25.55 -8.40 26.95
CA ARG A 527 -26.82 -7.85 26.46
C ARG A 527 -27.26 -6.62 27.26
N ALA A 528 -27.07 -6.62 28.58
CA ALA A 528 -27.50 -5.53 29.43
C ALA A 528 -26.69 -4.25 29.17
N ALA A 529 -25.39 -4.37 28.90
CA ALA A 529 -24.54 -3.25 28.51
C ALA A 529 -24.93 -2.69 27.13
N VAL A 530 -25.19 -3.56 26.15
CA VAL A 530 -25.64 -3.15 24.81
C VAL A 530 -27.01 -2.46 24.87
N ASP A 531 -27.99 -3.03 25.57
CA ASP A 531 -29.32 -2.44 25.75
C ASP A 531 -29.23 -1.05 26.43
N ARG A 532 -28.35 -0.92 27.43
CA ARG A 532 -28.14 0.33 28.15
C ARG A 532 -27.48 1.41 27.29
N LEU A 533 -26.52 1.05 26.44
CA LEU A 533 -25.93 1.98 25.46
C LEU A 533 -27.02 2.62 24.59
N GLY A 534 -27.97 1.81 24.11
CA GLY A 534 -29.13 2.31 23.36
C GLY A 534 -30.05 3.23 24.15
N ALA A 535 -30.29 2.90 25.42
CA ALA A 535 -31.21 3.66 26.27
C ALA A 535 -30.62 4.99 26.78
N GLU A 536 -29.35 5.00 27.19
CA GLU A 536 -28.73 6.13 27.88
C GLU A 536 -27.86 7.01 26.96
N LEU A 537 -27.37 6.47 25.84
CA LEU A 537 -26.57 7.21 24.86
C LEU A 537 -27.21 7.26 23.45
N PRO A 538 -28.50 7.62 23.31
CA PRO A 538 -29.22 7.59 22.03
C PRO A 538 -28.75 8.63 21.01
N LYS A 539 -27.70 9.41 21.33
CA LYS A 539 -27.09 10.46 20.50
C LYS A 539 -25.57 10.33 20.36
N VAL A 540 -24.97 9.25 20.88
CA VAL A 540 -23.56 8.91 20.68
C VAL A 540 -23.40 7.84 19.62
N ARG A 541 -22.69 8.11 18.52
CA ARG A 541 -22.38 7.08 17.51
C ARG A 541 -21.51 6.01 18.16
N VAL A 542 -22.02 4.79 18.31
CA VAL A 542 -21.30 3.68 18.95
C VAL A 542 -20.88 2.67 17.89
N ASP A 543 -19.60 2.32 17.85
CA ASP A 543 -19.12 1.20 17.05
C ASP A 543 -19.07 -0.09 17.86
N LEU A 544 -19.86 -1.10 17.50
CA LEU A 544 -20.00 -2.42 18.11
C LEU A 544 -19.73 -3.54 17.09
N ARG A 545 -19.02 -3.27 15.97
CA ARG A 545 -18.64 -4.33 15.03
C ARG A 545 -17.89 -5.42 15.80
N ASN A 546 -18.14 -6.68 15.44
CA ASN A 546 -17.57 -7.84 16.14
C ASN A 546 -17.92 -7.96 17.64
N VAL A 547 -18.95 -7.27 18.13
CA VAL A 547 -19.56 -7.52 19.44
C VAL A 547 -20.77 -8.42 19.26
N THR A 548 -20.91 -9.46 20.09
CA THR A 548 -22.08 -10.35 20.02
C THR A 548 -23.35 -9.59 20.40
N THR A 549 -24.22 -9.33 19.42
CA THR A 549 -25.53 -8.70 19.63
C THR A 549 -26.72 -9.63 19.44
N ARG A 550 -26.48 -10.84 18.91
CA ARG A 550 -27.52 -11.86 18.64
C ARG A 550 -27.55 -12.91 19.75
N PHE A 551 -28.45 -12.73 20.71
CA PHE A 551 -28.50 -13.57 21.92
C PHE A 551 -29.52 -14.72 21.84
N ASP A 552 -30.36 -14.79 20.80
CA ASP A 552 -31.54 -15.68 20.74
C ASP A 552 -31.41 -16.85 19.74
N VAL A 553 -30.17 -17.24 19.41
CA VAL A 553 -29.83 -18.30 18.41
C VAL A 553 -30.41 -19.69 18.71
N ASP A 554 -30.91 -19.91 19.93
CA ASP A 554 -31.53 -21.16 20.36
C ASP A 554 -33.05 -21.24 20.15
N ASP A 555 -33.72 -20.14 19.81
CA ASP A 555 -35.16 -20.13 19.59
C ASP A 555 -35.55 -20.79 18.24
N PRO A 556 -36.51 -21.74 18.22
CA PRO A 556 -36.92 -22.42 16.99
C PRO A 556 -37.55 -21.51 15.93
N ASN A 557 -38.27 -20.45 16.33
CA ASN A 557 -38.86 -19.50 15.39
C ASN A 557 -37.77 -18.60 14.81
N TRP A 558 -36.87 -18.10 15.66
CA TRP A 558 -35.70 -17.34 15.21
C TRP A 558 -34.89 -18.11 14.15
N ARG A 559 -34.55 -19.38 14.42
CA ARG A 559 -33.79 -20.23 13.48
C ARG A 559 -34.49 -20.42 12.15
N GLU A 560 -35.81 -20.56 12.19
CA GLU A 560 -36.61 -20.78 10.99
C GLU A 560 -36.74 -19.50 10.15
N VAL A 561 -36.91 -18.34 10.78
CA VAL A 561 -36.84 -17.03 10.09
C VAL A 561 -35.48 -16.87 9.42
N HIS A 562 -34.39 -17.10 10.17
CA HIS A 562 -33.04 -16.98 9.64
C HIS A 562 -32.79 -17.93 8.43
N ARG A 563 -33.24 -19.18 8.53
CA ARG A 563 -33.14 -20.16 7.43
C ARG A 563 -33.88 -19.69 6.18
N LEU A 564 -35.12 -19.22 6.33
CA LEU A 564 -35.94 -18.75 5.20
C LEU A 564 -35.33 -17.52 4.52
N VAL A 565 -34.76 -16.60 5.30
CA VAL A 565 -34.06 -15.42 4.75
C VAL A 565 -32.80 -15.83 3.99
N ALA A 566 -31.99 -16.74 4.54
CA ALA A 566 -30.79 -17.24 3.87
C ALA A 566 -31.11 -17.95 2.54
N GLU A 567 -32.12 -18.83 2.54
CA GLU A 567 -32.58 -19.52 1.33
C GLU A 567 -33.18 -18.55 0.30
N GLY A 568 -33.99 -17.59 0.75
CA GLY A 568 -34.57 -16.56 -0.11
C GLY A 568 -33.51 -15.69 -0.76
N ALA A 569 -32.48 -15.29 0.00
CA ALA A 569 -31.35 -14.52 -0.51
C ALA A 569 -30.57 -15.30 -1.59
N ALA A 570 -30.33 -16.60 -1.38
CA ALA A 570 -29.66 -17.45 -2.36
C ALA A 570 -30.46 -17.58 -3.67
N ALA A 571 -31.80 -17.58 -3.59
CA ALA A 571 -32.68 -17.69 -4.75
C ALA A 571 -32.73 -16.40 -5.62
N LEU A 572 -32.31 -15.24 -5.08
CA LEU A 572 -32.28 -13.97 -5.82
C LEU A 572 -31.37 -14.01 -7.06
N VAL A 573 -30.47 -15.01 -7.17
CA VAL A 573 -29.50 -15.18 -8.27
C VAL A 573 -30.05 -15.99 -9.46
N GLY A 574 -31.38 -16.20 -9.56
CA GLY A 574 -31.94 -16.86 -10.75
C GLY A 574 -33.42 -17.19 -10.73
N ASP A 575 -34.10 -17.11 -9.58
CA ASP A 575 -35.53 -17.42 -9.44
C ASP A 575 -36.21 -16.42 -8.49
N ASP A 576 -36.58 -15.27 -9.06
CA ASP A 576 -37.21 -14.16 -8.33
C ASP A 576 -38.53 -14.58 -7.65
N ASP A 577 -39.34 -15.42 -8.30
CA ASP A 577 -40.63 -15.88 -7.76
C ASP A 577 -40.44 -16.82 -6.56
N HIS A 578 -39.45 -17.72 -6.62
CA HIS A 578 -39.10 -18.58 -5.49
C HIS A 578 -38.53 -17.78 -4.32
N ALA A 579 -37.65 -16.81 -4.61
CA ALA A 579 -37.10 -15.90 -3.61
C ALA A 579 -38.20 -15.12 -2.88
N ILE A 580 -39.15 -14.53 -3.62
CA ILE A 580 -40.29 -13.80 -3.07
C ILE A 580 -41.07 -14.69 -2.09
N GLY A 581 -41.41 -15.92 -2.48
CA GLY A 581 -42.18 -16.82 -1.61
C GLY A 581 -41.48 -17.18 -0.30
N LEU A 582 -40.15 -17.38 -0.34
CA LEU A 582 -39.34 -17.68 0.85
C LEU A 582 -39.26 -16.47 1.79
N LEU A 583 -39.01 -15.28 1.25
CA LEU A 583 -38.89 -14.05 2.02
C LEU A 583 -40.23 -13.60 2.63
N GLU A 584 -41.35 -13.77 1.90
CA GLU A 584 -42.69 -13.55 2.46
C GLU A 584 -43.00 -14.54 3.60
N SER A 585 -42.63 -15.81 3.42
CA SER A 585 -42.79 -16.82 4.48
C SER A 585 -41.96 -16.50 5.73
N ALA A 586 -40.79 -15.86 5.57
CA ALA A 586 -40.00 -15.38 6.69
C ALA A 586 -40.72 -14.24 7.43
N LEU A 587 -41.28 -13.27 6.70
CA LEU A 587 -42.01 -12.15 7.28
C LEU A 587 -43.33 -12.56 7.96
N GLU A 588 -44.05 -13.55 7.44
CA GLU A 588 -45.25 -14.09 8.09
C GLU A 588 -44.97 -14.65 9.50
N ARG A 589 -43.72 -15.04 9.77
CA ARG A 589 -43.26 -15.55 11.07
C ARG A 589 -42.73 -14.44 12.00
N CYS A 590 -42.63 -13.21 11.52
CA CYS A 590 -42.16 -12.03 12.25
C CYS A 590 -43.36 -11.24 12.84
N GLY A 591 -44.08 -11.84 13.78
CA GLY A 591 -45.22 -11.19 14.46
C GLY A 591 -44.86 -10.57 15.82
N ASP A 592 -45.69 -9.64 16.31
CA ASP A 592 -45.48 -8.86 17.54
C ASP A 592 -45.22 -9.69 18.82
N THR A 593 -45.58 -10.97 18.83
CA THR A 593 -45.39 -11.88 19.97
C THR A 593 -44.35 -12.97 19.71
N ALA A 594 -43.70 -12.97 18.55
CA ALA A 594 -42.73 -13.97 18.14
C ALA A 594 -41.32 -13.54 18.57
N ILE A 595 -40.47 -14.52 18.88
CA ILE A 595 -39.03 -14.30 19.05
C ILE A 595 -38.41 -14.47 17.66
N PHE A 596 -37.83 -13.40 17.12
CA PHE A 596 -37.20 -13.39 15.80
C PHE A 596 -36.11 -12.31 15.74
N SER A 597 -35.35 -12.32 14.65
CA SER A 597 -34.34 -11.29 14.35
C SER A 597 -35.00 -10.14 13.58
N GLU A 598 -35.09 -8.96 14.18
CA GLU A 598 -35.55 -7.74 13.47
C GLU A 598 -34.65 -7.44 12.26
N TYR A 599 -33.36 -7.76 12.37
CA TYR A 599 -32.42 -7.70 11.25
C TYR A 599 -32.81 -8.65 10.11
N ASP A 600 -33.17 -9.91 10.40
CA ASP A 600 -33.57 -10.85 9.34
C ASP A 600 -34.90 -10.41 8.69
N ALA A 601 -35.81 -9.81 9.47
CA ALA A 601 -37.03 -9.21 8.92
C ALA A 601 -36.73 -8.03 7.99
N LEU A 602 -35.79 -7.16 8.38
CA LEU A 602 -35.30 -6.07 7.52
C LEU A 602 -34.65 -6.63 6.24
N TYR A 603 -33.80 -7.65 6.37
CA TYR A 603 -33.13 -8.31 5.25
C TYR A 603 -34.12 -8.96 4.28
N ALA A 604 -35.18 -9.58 4.81
CA ALA A 604 -36.26 -10.12 4.00
C ALA A 604 -36.97 -9.04 3.19
N ARG A 605 -37.26 -7.89 3.79
CA ARG A 605 -37.89 -6.75 3.09
C ARG A 605 -36.97 -6.17 2.02
N TYR A 606 -35.67 -6.03 2.31
CA TYR A 606 -34.67 -5.58 1.36
C TYR A 606 -34.64 -6.48 0.11
N GLY A 607 -34.53 -7.80 0.30
CA GLY A 607 -34.56 -8.77 -0.79
C GLY A 607 -35.87 -8.75 -1.59
N LEU A 608 -37.01 -8.55 -0.91
CA LEU A 608 -38.33 -8.44 -1.55
C LEU A 608 -38.43 -7.22 -2.45
N ILE A 609 -37.92 -6.05 -2.04
CA ILE A 609 -37.92 -4.84 -2.86
C ILE A 609 -37.18 -5.10 -4.18
N GLY A 610 -35.98 -5.70 -4.12
CA GLY A 610 -35.19 -6.04 -5.30
C GLY A 610 -35.87 -7.06 -6.21
N ALA A 611 -36.40 -8.15 -5.67
CA ALA A 611 -37.07 -9.20 -6.45
C ALA A 611 -38.38 -8.71 -7.10
N LEU A 612 -39.20 -7.99 -6.33
CA LEU A 612 -40.45 -7.40 -6.84
C LEU A 612 -40.17 -6.31 -7.89
N GLY A 613 -39.10 -5.54 -7.73
CA GLY A 613 -38.64 -4.56 -8.72
C GLY A 613 -38.32 -5.21 -10.07
N ARG A 614 -37.51 -6.28 -10.06
CA ARG A 614 -37.19 -7.06 -11.28
C ARG A 614 -38.42 -7.73 -11.89
N LEU A 615 -39.35 -8.23 -11.07
CA LEU A 615 -40.59 -8.81 -11.55
C LEU A 615 -41.51 -7.75 -12.20
N ALA A 616 -41.57 -6.55 -11.63
CA ALA A 616 -42.35 -5.43 -12.17
C ALA A 616 -41.87 -4.99 -13.57
N GLN A 617 -40.57 -5.06 -13.84
CA GLN A 617 -40.00 -4.76 -15.16
C GLN A 617 -40.44 -5.75 -16.26
N ARG A 618 -40.78 -7.00 -15.89
CA ARG A 618 -41.17 -8.07 -16.82
C ARG A 618 -42.68 -8.28 -16.92
N THR A 619 -43.46 -7.47 -16.21
CA THR A 619 -44.91 -7.63 -16.05
C THR A 619 -45.65 -6.41 -16.57
N GLU A 620 -46.79 -6.60 -17.22
CA GLU A 620 -47.63 -5.51 -17.77
C GLU A 620 -49.06 -5.52 -17.19
N GLY A 621 -49.79 -4.41 -17.37
CA GLY A 621 -51.21 -4.29 -17.02
C GLY A 621 -51.51 -4.40 -15.51
N ASP A 622 -52.68 -4.94 -15.17
CA ASP A 622 -53.16 -5.03 -13.78
C ASP A 622 -52.20 -5.81 -12.86
N ARG A 623 -51.52 -6.82 -13.41
CA ARG A 623 -50.54 -7.62 -12.66
C ARG A 623 -49.31 -6.79 -12.29
N ARG A 624 -48.89 -5.85 -13.14
CA ARG A 624 -47.79 -4.93 -12.82
C ARG A 624 -48.17 -4.02 -11.66
N ALA A 625 -49.38 -3.45 -11.70
CA ALA A 625 -49.86 -2.57 -10.64
C ALA A 625 -49.88 -3.28 -9.26
N GLU A 626 -50.27 -4.55 -9.22
CA GLU A 626 -50.23 -5.38 -8.01
C GLU A 626 -48.79 -5.59 -7.48
N VAL A 627 -47.84 -5.92 -8.36
CA VAL A 627 -46.42 -6.14 -7.99
C VAL A 627 -45.78 -4.86 -7.48
N VAL A 628 -46.03 -3.73 -8.16
CA VAL A 628 -45.51 -2.42 -7.76
C VAL A 628 -46.05 -2.02 -6.38
N GLU A 629 -47.33 -2.24 -6.12
CA GLU A 629 -47.91 -1.91 -4.81
C GLU A 629 -47.32 -2.76 -3.68
N ARG A 630 -47.05 -4.05 -3.93
CA ARG A 630 -46.32 -4.90 -2.97
C ARG A 630 -44.91 -4.37 -2.72
N CYS A 631 -44.19 -3.97 -3.76
CA CYS A 631 -42.85 -3.39 -3.62
C CYS A 631 -42.87 -2.12 -2.75
N ARG A 632 -43.82 -1.20 -3.00
CA ARG A 632 -44.02 0.02 -2.19
C ARG A 632 -44.36 -0.29 -0.74
N HIS A 633 -45.20 -1.30 -0.49
CA HIS A 633 -45.55 -1.72 0.87
C HIS A 633 -44.31 -2.13 1.66
N HIS A 634 -43.44 -2.95 1.07
CA HIS A 634 -42.19 -3.36 1.73
C HIS A 634 -41.21 -2.20 1.89
N ALA A 635 -41.08 -1.32 0.88
CA ALA A 635 -40.22 -0.14 0.96
C ALA A 635 -40.64 0.82 2.09
N ARG A 636 -41.93 1.11 2.25
CA ARG A 636 -42.43 1.92 3.38
C ARG A 636 -42.15 1.25 4.72
N ALA A 637 -42.39 -0.06 4.82
CA ALA A 637 -42.12 -0.81 6.05
C ALA A 637 -40.63 -0.84 6.42
N VAL A 638 -39.72 -0.84 5.42
CA VAL A 638 -38.28 -0.67 5.66
C VAL A 638 -38.02 0.69 6.30
N LEU A 639 -38.50 1.78 5.70
CA LEU A 639 -38.31 3.14 6.22
C LEU A 639 -38.93 3.34 7.62
N GLU A 640 -40.03 2.66 7.93
CA GLU A 640 -40.63 2.65 9.26
C GLU A 640 -39.79 1.87 10.30
N SER A 641 -39.07 0.84 9.86
CA SER A 641 -38.26 -0.05 10.71
C SER A 641 -36.82 0.42 10.95
N VAL A 642 -36.29 1.30 10.10
CA VAL A 642 -34.94 1.84 10.23
C VAL A 642 -34.97 3.23 10.86
N PRO A 643 -33.91 3.66 11.58
CA PRO A 643 -33.82 5.01 12.14
C PRO A 643 -33.83 6.11 11.06
N GLU A 644 -34.28 7.32 11.44
CA GLU A 644 -34.18 8.50 10.56
C GLU A 644 -32.71 8.87 10.28
N PRO A 645 -32.40 9.52 9.14
CA PRO A 645 -31.07 10.07 8.90
C PRO A 645 -30.66 10.97 10.07
N GLU A 646 -29.39 10.91 10.46
CA GLU A 646 -28.83 11.61 11.63
C GLU A 646 -29.24 11.06 13.01
N ALA A 647 -30.21 10.13 13.09
CA ALA A 647 -30.39 9.33 14.30
C ALA A 647 -29.12 8.51 14.53
N VAL A 648 -28.75 8.34 15.78
CA VAL A 648 -27.44 7.81 16.11
C VAL A 648 -27.41 6.30 16.08
N TRP A 649 -26.34 5.79 15.47
CA TRP A 649 -26.16 4.40 15.11
C TRP A 649 -25.37 3.67 16.18
N HIS A 650 -25.85 2.49 16.55
CA HIS A 650 -25.07 1.46 17.25
C HIS A 650 -24.59 0.48 16.16
N TYR A 651 -23.39 0.68 15.62
CA TYR A 651 -22.86 -0.17 14.54
C TYR A 651 -22.63 -1.58 15.06
N THR A 652 -23.48 -2.51 14.71
CA THR A 652 -22.98 -3.82 14.28
C THR A 652 -22.98 -3.83 12.74
N ASP A 653 -22.67 -4.95 12.08
CA ASP A 653 -22.85 -5.13 10.63
C ASP A 653 -24.26 -4.72 10.11
N GLU A 654 -25.20 -4.48 11.01
CA GLU A 654 -26.59 -4.09 10.77
C GLU A 654 -26.76 -2.62 10.35
N GLY A 655 -25.82 -1.72 10.69
CA GLY A 655 -25.92 -0.29 10.37
C GLY A 655 -25.68 0.03 8.89
N ALA A 656 -24.55 -0.38 8.32
CA ALA A 656 -24.29 -0.19 6.89
C ALA A 656 -25.40 -0.83 6.02
N PHE A 657 -25.92 -1.99 6.45
CA PHE A 657 -27.04 -2.63 5.80
C PHE A 657 -28.35 -1.85 5.92
N GLN A 658 -28.64 -1.22 7.06
CA GLN A 658 -29.80 -0.35 7.24
C GLN A 658 -29.72 0.93 6.38
N GLU A 659 -28.54 1.54 6.20
CA GLU A 659 -28.37 2.65 5.24
C GLU A 659 -28.62 2.17 3.81
N GLU A 660 -28.09 1.01 3.44
CA GLU A 660 -28.35 0.42 2.12
C GLU A 660 -29.83 0.11 1.92
N ALA A 661 -30.49 -0.47 2.93
CA ALA A 661 -31.92 -0.68 2.91
C ALA A 661 -32.72 0.63 2.80
N THR A 662 -32.25 1.69 3.46
CA THR A 662 -32.84 3.04 3.36
C THR A 662 -32.71 3.60 1.96
N ARG A 663 -31.52 3.52 1.34
CA ARG A 663 -31.28 3.96 -0.04
C ARG A 663 -32.14 3.17 -1.02
N HIS A 664 -32.14 1.85 -0.89
CA HIS A 664 -32.86 0.95 -1.79
C HIS A 664 -34.38 1.15 -1.71
N ALA A 665 -34.93 1.27 -0.49
CA ALA A 665 -36.36 1.53 -0.28
C ALA A 665 -36.79 2.92 -0.77
N SER A 666 -36.01 3.96 -0.46
CA SER A 666 -36.27 5.33 -0.92
C SER A 666 -36.22 5.42 -2.45
N ASN A 667 -35.23 4.76 -3.07
CA ASN A 667 -35.12 4.70 -4.53
C ASN A 667 -36.33 4.03 -5.18
N ALA A 668 -36.78 2.89 -4.64
CA ALA A 668 -37.97 2.21 -5.15
C ALA A 668 -39.23 3.08 -5.08
N LEU A 669 -39.44 3.79 -3.97
CA LEU A 669 -40.59 4.71 -3.82
C LEU A 669 -40.50 5.89 -4.78
N GLY A 670 -39.32 6.51 -4.88
CA GLY A 670 -39.05 7.61 -5.81
C GLY A 670 -39.26 7.22 -7.27
N TRP A 671 -38.71 6.07 -7.69
CA TRP A 671 -38.82 5.55 -9.05
C TRP A 671 -40.28 5.34 -9.48
N TYR A 672 -41.07 4.66 -8.65
CA TYR A 672 -42.49 4.41 -8.99
C TYR A 672 -43.35 5.67 -8.90
N ALA A 673 -43.02 6.65 -8.05
CA ALA A 673 -43.68 7.95 -8.06
C ALA A 673 -43.37 8.74 -9.35
N MET A 674 -42.12 8.67 -9.84
CA MET A 674 -41.71 9.26 -11.11
C MET A 674 -42.46 8.65 -12.30
N GLU A 675 -42.56 7.32 -12.39
CA GLU A 675 -43.29 6.63 -13.47
C GLU A 675 -44.77 7.04 -13.54
N GLU A 676 -45.38 7.40 -12.40
CA GLU A 676 -46.76 7.87 -12.30
C GLU A 676 -46.91 9.38 -12.60
N GLY A 677 -45.80 10.08 -12.87
CA GLY A 677 -45.77 11.53 -13.10
C GLY A 677 -45.92 12.37 -11.84
N ARG A 678 -45.70 11.78 -10.65
CA ARG A 678 -45.77 12.47 -9.35
C ARG A 678 -44.37 12.92 -8.90
N TYR A 679 -43.80 13.90 -9.63
CA TYR A 679 -42.39 14.29 -9.47
C TYR A 679 -42.05 14.92 -8.12
N ASP A 680 -42.93 15.75 -7.56
CA ASP A 680 -42.71 16.34 -6.22
C ASP A 680 -42.71 15.24 -5.14
N ASP A 681 -43.62 14.28 -5.23
CA ASP A 681 -43.64 13.12 -4.33
C ASP A 681 -42.39 12.26 -4.52
N ALA A 682 -41.92 12.10 -5.77
CA ALA A 682 -40.71 11.34 -6.06
C ALA A 682 -39.48 11.96 -5.40
N LEU A 683 -39.32 13.30 -5.46
CA LEU A 683 -38.24 13.98 -4.75
C LEU A 683 -38.35 13.80 -3.24
N SER A 684 -39.56 13.95 -2.67
CA SER A 684 -39.78 13.78 -1.23
C SER A 684 -39.44 12.36 -0.75
N GLU A 685 -39.84 11.33 -1.50
CA GLU A 685 -39.55 9.93 -1.16
C GLU A 685 -38.04 9.61 -1.31
N LEU A 686 -37.28 10.36 -2.10
CA LEU A 686 -35.83 10.20 -2.25
C LEU A 686 -35.01 10.90 -1.16
N GLU A 687 -35.56 11.91 -0.47
CA GLU A 687 -34.83 12.75 0.50
C GLU A 687 -34.08 11.91 1.55
N ARG A 688 -34.78 10.92 2.11
CA ARG A 688 -34.24 10.07 3.18
C ARG A 688 -33.10 9.17 2.71
N GLY A 689 -33.21 8.58 1.52
CA GLY A 689 -32.13 7.78 0.94
C GLY A 689 -30.93 8.62 0.53
N LEU A 690 -31.16 9.81 -0.01
CA LEU A 690 -30.10 10.75 -0.40
C LEU A 690 -29.31 11.28 0.80
N ALA A 691 -29.94 11.40 1.97
CA ALA A 691 -29.28 11.84 3.19
C ALA A 691 -28.21 10.85 3.71
N VAL A 692 -28.27 9.58 3.29
CA VAL A 692 -27.32 8.52 3.65
C VAL A 692 -26.59 7.94 2.43
N ALA A 693 -26.64 8.63 1.27
CA ALA A 693 -25.97 8.16 0.05
C ALA A 693 -24.65 8.90 -0.17
N ASP A 694 -23.56 8.15 -0.32
CA ASP A 694 -22.30 8.72 -0.79
C ASP A 694 -22.38 8.94 -2.32
N PRO A 695 -22.17 10.18 -2.81
CA PRO A 695 -22.05 10.47 -4.23
C PRO A 695 -21.03 9.62 -4.99
N SER A 696 -20.01 9.04 -4.34
CA SER A 696 -19.01 8.18 -5.01
C SER A 696 -19.45 6.73 -5.23
N GLU A 697 -20.34 6.18 -4.41
CA GLU A 697 -20.57 4.72 -4.38
C GLU A 697 -22.01 4.30 -4.73
N HIS A 698 -22.96 5.25 -4.83
CA HIS A 698 -24.40 4.94 -4.90
C HIS A 698 -25.10 5.60 -6.11
N GLY A 699 -24.55 5.43 -7.31
CA GLY A 699 -25.06 6.08 -8.53
C GLY A 699 -26.55 5.85 -8.83
N PHE A 700 -27.13 4.71 -8.42
CA PHE A 700 -28.51 4.32 -8.75
C PHE A 700 -29.58 5.26 -8.16
N ILE A 701 -29.39 5.79 -6.96
CA ILE A 701 -30.38 6.72 -6.35
C ILE A 701 -30.29 8.12 -6.98
N TYR A 702 -29.08 8.48 -7.44
CA TYR A 702 -28.85 9.71 -8.17
C TYR A 702 -29.40 9.63 -9.60
N ASP A 703 -29.38 8.47 -10.25
CA ASP A 703 -30.05 8.25 -11.54
C ASP A 703 -31.54 8.63 -11.46
N THR A 704 -32.28 8.07 -10.50
CA THR A 704 -33.69 8.41 -10.28
C THR A 704 -33.88 9.91 -10.06
N ARG A 705 -33.06 10.55 -9.23
CA ARG A 705 -33.14 11.99 -8.97
C ARG A 705 -32.87 12.82 -10.23
N ILE A 706 -31.85 12.47 -11.01
CA ILE A 706 -31.50 13.15 -12.27
C ILE A 706 -32.69 13.07 -13.23
N ARG A 707 -33.28 11.89 -13.41
CA ARG A 707 -34.45 11.69 -14.28
C ARG A 707 -35.66 12.50 -13.82
N VAL A 708 -35.93 12.57 -12.51
CA VAL A 708 -37.00 13.42 -11.96
C VAL A 708 -36.75 14.90 -12.26
N LEU A 709 -35.53 15.41 -12.03
CA LEU A 709 -35.19 16.80 -12.29
C LEU A 709 -35.31 17.17 -13.78
N LEU A 710 -34.87 16.27 -14.69
CA LEU A 710 -35.05 16.44 -16.12
C LEU A 710 -36.53 16.52 -16.51
N HIS A 711 -37.38 15.66 -15.94
CA HIS A 711 -38.83 15.72 -16.16
C HIS A 711 -39.48 17.02 -15.65
N MET A 712 -38.96 17.58 -14.56
CA MET A 712 -39.41 18.86 -14.01
C MET A 712 -38.86 20.08 -14.77
N GLY A 713 -37.90 19.88 -15.67
CA GLY A 713 -37.25 20.95 -16.44
C GLY A 713 -36.15 21.70 -15.69
N ASP A 714 -35.65 21.16 -14.57
CA ASP A 714 -34.52 21.70 -13.83
C ASP A 714 -33.20 21.09 -14.36
N THR A 715 -32.86 21.45 -15.60
CA THR A 715 -31.76 20.85 -16.36
C THR A 715 -30.39 21.15 -15.75
N ASP A 716 -30.22 22.33 -15.15
CA ASP A 716 -28.94 22.76 -14.58
C ASP A 716 -28.57 21.94 -13.33
N ALA A 717 -29.53 21.73 -12.44
CA ALA A 717 -29.37 20.87 -11.28
C ALA A 717 -29.17 19.39 -11.67
N ALA A 718 -29.91 18.92 -12.68
CA ALA A 718 -29.79 17.56 -13.19
C ALA A 718 -28.41 17.28 -13.78
N TYR A 719 -27.90 18.16 -14.65
CA TYR A 719 -26.62 17.97 -15.31
C TYR A 719 -25.42 18.21 -14.40
N THR A 720 -25.52 19.11 -13.42
CA THR A 720 -24.51 19.25 -12.36
C THR A 720 -24.35 17.95 -11.56
N LEU A 721 -25.46 17.28 -11.26
CA LEU A 721 -25.45 16.02 -10.53
C LEU A 721 -24.94 14.87 -11.41
N LEU A 722 -25.37 14.81 -12.68
CA LEU A 722 -24.90 13.85 -13.67
C LEU A 722 -23.38 13.92 -13.88
N ASP A 723 -22.83 15.13 -14.03
CA ASP A 723 -21.38 15.33 -14.22
C ASP A 723 -20.57 14.87 -13.01
N ARG A 724 -21.09 15.11 -11.80
CA ARG A 724 -20.47 14.64 -10.57
C ARG A 724 -20.40 13.12 -10.52
N VAL A 725 -21.49 12.43 -10.83
CA VAL A 725 -21.54 10.95 -10.82
C VAL A 725 -20.59 10.39 -11.88
N LEU A 726 -20.65 10.89 -13.12
CA LEU A 726 -19.82 10.40 -14.22
C LEU A 726 -18.33 10.80 -14.13
N THR A 727 -17.99 11.81 -13.34
CA THR A 727 -16.58 12.13 -13.02
C THR A 727 -15.99 11.08 -12.10
N HIS A 728 -16.80 10.52 -11.21
CA HIS A 728 -16.37 9.49 -10.28
C HIS A 728 -16.41 8.09 -10.91
N ASP A 729 -17.53 7.75 -11.55
CA ASP A 729 -17.71 6.49 -12.28
C ASP A 729 -18.14 6.77 -13.73
N PRO A 730 -17.16 6.93 -14.66
CA PRO A 730 -17.46 7.22 -16.05
C PRO A 730 -18.30 6.14 -16.74
N ASP A 731 -18.22 4.90 -16.27
CA ASP A 731 -18.80 3.73 -16.92
C ASP A 731 -20.05 3.20 -16.20
N PHE A 732 -20.65 4.03 -15.34
CA PHE A 732 -21.90 3.70 -14.64
C PHE A 732 -23.03 3.38 -15.63
N ASP A 733 -23.46 2.11 -15.66
CA ASP A 733 -24.33 1.55 -16.70
C ASP A 733 -25.67 2.28 -16.86
N ASP A 734 -26.31 2.66 -15.75
CA ASP A 734 -27.66 3.25 -15.73
C ASP A 734 -27.71 4.69 -16.27
N LEU A 735 -26.56 5.36 -16.44
CA LEU A 735 -26.47 6.74 -16.95
C LEU A 735 -25.79 6.86 -18.32
N GLN A 736 -25.45 5.75 -18.97
CA GLN A 736 -24.79 5.80 -20.28
C GLN A 736 -25.68 6.43 -21.37
N ASP A 737 -27.01 6.32 -21.25
CA ASP A 737 -27.95 7.01 -22.14
C ASP A 737 -27.83 8.54 -22.04
N LEU A 738 -27.60 9.07 -20.84
CA LEU A 738 -27.44 10.49 -20.58
C LEU A 738 -26.01 11.00 -20.80
N ARG A 739 -24.98 10.16 -20.61
CA ARG A 739 -23.57 10.51 -20.87
C ARG A 739 -23.35 11.01 -22.30
N PHE A 740 -24.02 10.38 -23.26
CA PHE A 740 -23.91 10.70 -24.68
C PHE A 740 -25.02 11.62 -25.20
N ASP A 741 -25.83 12.20 -24.30
CA ASP A 741 -26.88 13.13 -24.67
C ASP A 741 -26.29 14.46 -25.20
N GLU A 742 -26.85 14.96 -26.30
CA GLU A 742 -26.37 16.19 -26.96
C GLU A 742 -26.59 17.44 -26.09
N HIS A 743 -27.66 17.47 -25.27
CA HIS A 743 -27.95 18.60 -24.40
C HIS A 743 -27.00 18.64 -23.19
N TYR A 744 -26.70 17.48 -22.61
CA TYR A 744 -25.68 17.38 -21.56
C TYR A 744 -24.29 17.78 -22.06
N SER A 745 -23.90 17.30 -23.25
CA SER A 745 -22.61 17.65 -23.87
C SER A 745 -22.48 19.15 -24.15
N ALA A 746 -23.58 19.80 -24.58
CA ALA A 746 -23.61 21.25 -24.79
C ALA A 746 -23.49 22.01 -23.47
N TRP A 747 -24.23 21.60 -22.44
CA TRP A 747 -24.17 22.21 -21.10
C TRP A 747 -22.76 22.13 -20.49
N LYS A 748 -22.08 20.98 -20.61
CA LYS A 748 -20.72 20.78 -20.10
C LYS A 748 -19.65 21.60 -20.81
N ALA A 749 -19.88 21.96 -22.08
CA ALA A 749 -18.97 22.82 -22.84
C ALA A 749 -19.14 24.32 -22.50
N GLU A 750 -20.29 24.70 -21.94
CA GLU A 750 -20.61 26.08 -21.53
C GLU A 750 -20.31 26.38 -20.06
N SER A 751 -20.25 25.34 -19.22
CA SER A 751 -19.92 25.36 -17.79
C SER A 751 -18.41 25.34 -17.56
#